data_AF-A0A024GWW4-F1
#
_entry.id   AF-A0A024GWW4-F1
#
_cell.length_a   1.000
_cell.length_b   1.000
_cell.length_c   1.000
_cell.angle_alpha   90.00
_cell.angle_beta   90.00
_cell.angle_gamma   90.00
#
_symmetry.space_group_name_H-M   'P 1'
#
loop_
_entity.id
_entity.type
_entity.pdbx_description
1 polymer ?
#
loop_
_entity_poly.entity_id
_entity_poly.type
_entity_poly.pdbx_seq_one_letter_code
_entity_poly.pdbx_strand_id
1 'polypeptide(L)'
;MASSPDQVELAPDLDDLPPNTDWQTYVPAPAQPDARPVAAIKVEGDVAGLAEFLEGTGDLVLTYRDGGPVPSVVLDYGTNVAGRPWFDVSRADAGTAVRVSYSESAHWAGPEGDIRGGHNASANRGRVEVLAINGPGRIDRELIQGGQRFQRLALETPGTVSLASVGIHFTAFRATPEQYQGWFVCSSDELTRIWYESAYTTQLNQLPADTLPIPWTVDDSGLRAKGGTLAVLRDAEHWTDVTATFETRIVDRAAGWVVRAADEGARGYLLTLRTPEEGRPCTLHWSYFDDGYEDRPQDTVRRYTELGSVELEKDLDPADWHRVRTSVEGPLLTVEIDQTTPVRVDLRELAEIPLVEKGSFGFHEAWDTSKVPGEHAHFRNLVVTAADGSEVFSHDLNDAEVLGQFIGDGVVSPDPLPVILDGARRDRSVWSGDLIVQIPNVFYTTAAADYVRGSIELLNSFQEPDGRLPARIPPLFPPAVPPQHGQVYSAVYSMHQVTNLALHHLYTGDLDFVRTQWPAVLHQLEYDHSLVDGRGLYVTNEDNGLDWDWYDGPKTGAVSAYNIVYCHVLRQASVLAAALGETTTAADLAARAENSRSAINEHLYDAQRRLYVLSDLHKDAVAQDANALAVVHGIARPEDAADILAALDQALPQTPFGPEVFDAAAGFQQNVSPYTSGFHLGALFEAGLTDRAIKLLRDLWGHMAAPGPYASGTVWELLETDGTPGFGVTTSLAHGWACAPTVALSSYVLGITPRSTAFRTWSIAPQTGPLTWARGQVPTPDGPLEVSWKREGSALNLDVVTPGSTSGAITVPGAVARLRGVTNGGEHLDLTQASTNGAATISFDIQAGGRYTVESELC
;
A
#
# COMPACT_ATOMS: atom_id res chain seq x y z
N MET A 1 -23.01 -66.64 -8.44
CA MET A 1 -21.59 -66.29 -8.28
C MET A 1 -21.57 -64.99 -7.52
N ALA A 2 -21.20 -65.06 -6.23
CA ALA A 2 -21.10 -63.91 -5.36
C ALA A 2 -19.88 -63.08 -5.76
N SER A 3 -20.07 -61.77 -5.96
CA SER A 3 -19.00 -60.79 -6.08
C SER A 3 -18.40 -60.54 -4.69
N SER A 4 -17.08 -60.58 -4.60
CA SER A 4 -16.27 -60.35 -3.40
C SER A 4 -16.64 -59.03 -2.70
N PRO A 5 -16.68 -58.98 -1.35
CA PRO A 5 -16.59 -57.74 -0.59
C PRO A 5 -15.12 -57.28 -0.44
N ASP A 6 -14.95 -55.98 -0.25
CA ASP A 6 -13.77 -55.29 0.31
C ASP A 6 -12.44 -55.38 -0.48
N GLN A 7 -12.32 -54.56 -1.54
CA GLN A 7 -11.03 -53.93 -1.82
C GLN A 7 -10.96 -52.64 -0.99
N VAL A 8 -10.24 -52.72 0.13
CA VAL A 8 -9.88 -51.57 0.97
C VAL A 8 -8.92 -50.70 0.15
N GLU A 9 -9.38 -49.55 -0.34
CA GLU A 9 -8.46 -48.49 -0.79
C GLU A 9 -7.69 -47.99 0.44
N LEU A 10 -6.39 -48.29 0.49
CA LEU A 10 -5.47 -47.80 1.51
C LEU A 10 -5.51 -46.27 1.53
N ALA A 11 -5.42 -45.65 2.72
CA ALA A 11 -5.25 -44.21 2.80
C ALA A 11 -3.98 -43.82 2.00
N PRO A 12 -4.03 -42.74 1.21
CA PRO A 12 -2.89 -42.38 0.38
C PRO A 12 -1.68 -42.07 1.24
N ASP A 13 -0.53 -42.65 0.88
CA ASP A 13 0.72 -42.39 1.61
C ASP A 13 1.13 -40.92 1.41
N LEU A 14 1.41 -40.22 2.52
CA LEU A 14 1.92 -38.86 2.49
C LEU A 14 3.40 -38.82 2.08
N ASP A 15 4.12 -39.94 2.22
CA ASP A 15 5.49 -40.09 1.72
C ASP A 15 5.54 -40.08 0.17
N ASP A 16 4.40 -40.30 -0.50
CA ASP A 16 4.22 -40.20 -1.97
C ASP A 16 3.84 -38.79 -2.45
N LEU A 17 3.68 -37.80 -1.56
CA LEU A 17 3.58 -36.41 -1.99
C LEU A 17 4.84 -36.04 -2.78
N PRO A 18 4.75 -35.18 -3.82
CA PRO A 18 5.94 -34.71 -4.50
C PRO A 18 6.96 -34.26 -3.44
N PRO A 19 8.20 -34.79 -3.46
CA PRO A 19 9.21 -34.44 -2.47
C PRO A 19 9.59 -32.95 -2.54
N ASN A 20 9.11 -32.24 -3.58
CA ASN A 20 9.32 -30.82 -3.81
C ASN A 20 8.64 -29.96 -2.74
N THR A 21 9.36 -29.88 -1.63
CA THR A 21 9.50 -28.72 -0.76
C THR A 21 10.24 -27.56 -1.45
N ASP A 22 10.44 -27.57 -2.77
CA ASP A 22 11.10 -26.51 -3.57
C ASP A 22 10.25 -25.23 -3.66
N TRP A 23 9.42 -24.96 -2.65
CA TRP A 23 8.59 -23.77 -2.56
C TRP A 23 9.44 -22.49 -2.64
N GLN A 24 10.73 -22.57 -2.28
CA GLN A 24 11.70 -21.48 -2.41
C GLN A 24 11.86 -21.01 -3.85
N THR A 25 11.62 -21.86 -4.85
CA THR A 25 11.67 -21.49 -6.27
C THR A 25 10.52 -20.58 -6.70
N TYR A 26 9.44 -20.53 -5.91
CA TYR A 26 8.32 -19.64 -6.14
C TYR A 26 8.49 -18.25 -5.49
N VAL A 27 9.48 -18.08 -4.59
CA VAL A 27 9.73 -16.78 -3.93
C VAL A 27 10.28 -15.79 -4.96
N PRO A 28 9.52 -14.73 -5.35
CA PRO A 28 9.93 -13.87 -6.46
C PRO A 28 11.00 -12.85 -6.09
N ALA A 29 11.26 -12.65 -4.79
CA ALA A 29 12.15 -11.60 -4.31
C ALA A 29 13.57 -11.72 -4.89
N PRO A 30 14.24 -10.60 -5.23
CA PRO A 30 15.60 -10.63 -5.73
C PRO A 30 16.56 -11.34 -4.77
N ALA A 31 17.31 -12.31 -5.30
CA ALA A 31 18.30 -13.07 -4.53
C ALA A 31 19.47 -12.20 -4.03
N GLN A 32 19.72 -11.07 -4.67
CA GLN A 32 20.75 -10.09 -4.31
C GLN A 32 20.12 -8.73 -3.98
N PRO A 33 20.80 -7.86 -3.21
CA PRO A 33 20.34 -6.49 -2.93
C PRO A 33 20.15 -5.64 -4.19
N ASP A 34 20.96 -5.90 -5.22
CA ASP A 34 20.84 -5.25 -6.51
C ASP A 34 20.08 -6.16 -7.48
N ALA A 35 18.86 -5.76 -7.83
CA ALA A 35 18.09 -6.42 -8.87
C ALA A 35 18.68 -6.07 -10.23
N ARG A 36 18.83 -7.08 -11.09
CA ARG A 36 19.36 -6.94 -12.46
C ARG A 36 18.37 -7.55 -13.45
N PRO A 37 18.34 -7.07 -14.70
CA PRO A 37 17.53 -7.68 -15.74
C PRO A 37 17.96 -9.11 -16.03
N VAL A 38 16.99 -9.99 -16.26
CA VAL A 38 17.21 -11.42 -16.55
C VAL A 38 16.91 -11.76 -18.01
N ALA A 39 16.21 -10.88 -18.72
CA ALA A 39 15.88 -11.04 -20.13
C ALA A 39 15.75 -9.68 -20.84
N ALA A 40 15.52 -9.72 -22.14
CA ALA A 40 15.05 -8.56 -22.91
C ALA A 40 13.91 -8.99 -23.83
N ILE A 41 12.87 -8.17 -23.91
CA ILE A 41 11.64 -8.48 -24.66
C ILE A 41 11.57 -7.79 -26.02
N LYS A 42 12.40 -6.77 -26.24
CA LYS A 42 12.44 -6.01 -27.49
C LYS A 42 13.82 -5.42 -27.73
N VAL A 43 14.31 -5.52 -28.97
CA VAL A 43 15.57 -4.92 -29.43
C VAL A 43 15.32 -4.26 -30.79
N GLU A 44 15.74 -3.00 -30.94
CA GLU A 44 15.60 -2.22 -32.17
C GLU A 44 16.93 -1.50 -32.47
N GLY A 45 17.27 -1.33 -33.76
CA GLY A 45 18.50 -0.64 -34.19
C GLY A 45 19.79 -1.44 -33.96
N ASP A 46 20.92 -0.75 -33.87
CA ASP A 46 22.26 -1.34 -33.72
C ASP A 46 22.57 -1.55 -32.22
N VAL A 47 22.22 -2.74 -31.72
CA VAL A 47 22.45 -3.21 -30.34
C VAL A 47 23.24 -4.52 -30.38
N ALA A 48 24.34 -4.60 -29.62
CA ALA A 48 25.22 -5.76 -29.54
C ALA A 48 25.56 -6.15 -28.09
N GLY A 49 26.02 -7.40 -27.90
CA GLY A 49 26.50 -7.90 -26.60
C GLY A 49 25.41 -8.21 -25.56
N LEU A 50 24.14 -8.27 -25.97
CA LEU A 50 23.01 -8.46 -25.05
C LEU A 50 23.06 -9.78 -24.26
N ALA A 51 23.48 -10.88 -24.88
CA ALA A 51 23.55 -12.18 -24.20
C ALA A 51 24.64 -12.17 -23.12
N GLU A 52 25.83 -11.69 -23.48
CA GLU A 52 26.96 -11.55 -22.57
C GLU A 52 26.65 -10.55 -21.44
N PHE A 53 25.90 -9.49 -21.73
CA PHE A 53 25.41 -8.54 -20.73
C PHE A 53 24.47 -9.17 -19.71
N LEU A 54 23.47 -9.93 -20.16
CA LEU A 54 22.51 -10.62 -19.27
C LEU A 54 23.20 -11.71 -18.43
N GLU A 55 24.25 -12.35 -18.96
CA GLU A 55 25.10 -13.30 -18.22
C GLU A 55 26.12 -12.61 -17.29
N GLY A 56 26.28 -11.29 -17.38
CA GLY A 56 27.29 -10.54 -16.63
C GLY A 56 28.73 -10.81 -17.07
N THR A 57 28.94 -11.25 -18.31
CA THR A 57 30.24 -11.61 -18.88
C THR A 57 30.76 -10.62 -19.93
N GLY A 58 29.93 -9.66 -20.37
CA GLY A 58 30.30 -8.62 -21.34
C GLY A 58 29.39 -7.39 -21.30
N ASP A 59 29.66 -6.42 -22.20
CA ASP A 59 28.94 -5.14 -22.25
C ASP A 59 27.73 -5.19 -23.21
N LEU A 60 26.66 -4.49 -22.85
CA LEU A 60 25.59 -4.10 -23.75
C LEU A 60 26.02 -2.84 -24.51
N VAL A 61 26.06 -2.90 -25.85
CA VAL A 61 26.54 -1.80 -26.70
C VAL A 61 25.40 -1.29 -27.57
N LEU A 62 25.08 0.01 -27.46
CA LEU A 62 24.13 0.71 -28.35
C LEU A 62 24.91 1.68 -29.24
N THR A 63 24.68 1.61 -30.55
CA THR A 63 25.34 2.50 -31.53
C THR A 63 24.31 3.24 -32.36
N TYR A 64 24.21 4.56 -32.21
CA TYR A 64 23.32 5.38 -33.02
C TYR A 64 24.11 6.10 -34.10
N ARG A 65 23.89 5.70 -35.36
CA ARG A 65 24.47 6.36 -36.53
C ARG A 65 23.53 7.46 -37.00
N ASP A 66 24.09 8.62 -37.36
CA ASP A 66 23.32 9.73 -37.89
C ASP A 66 22.45 9.31 -39.09
N GLY A 67 21.17 9.70 -39.06
CA GLY A 67 20.14 9.29 -40.03
C GLY A 67 19.73 7.81 -40.01
N GLY A 68 20.24 7.00 -39.08
CA GLY A 68 19.87 5.60 -38.87
C GLY A 68 18.67 5.40 -37.93
N PRO A 69 18.23 4.15 -37.70
CA PRO A 69 17.25 3.86 -36.67
C PRO A 69 17.86 4.05 -35.26
N VAL A 70 17.06 4.58 -34.34
CA VAL A 70 17.45 4.74 -32.93
C VAL A 70 17.65 3.35 -32.30
N PRO A 71 18.85 3.03 -31.78
CA PRO A 71 19.07 1.79 -31.06
C PRO A 71 18.34 1.81 -29.72
N SER A 72 17.62 0.74 -29.41
CA SER A 72 16.98 0.57 -28.11
C SER A 72 16.79 -0.88 -27.70
N VAL A 73 16.73 -1.12 -26.39
CA VAL A 73 16.45 -2.41 -25.78
C VAL A 73 15.47 -2.25 -24.63
N VAL A 74 14.51 -3.17 -24.51
CA VAL A 74 13.61 -3.29 -23.37
C VAL A 74 14.02 -4.50 -22.55
N LEU A 75 14.58 -4.23 -21.38
CA LEU A 75 15.06 -5.20 -20.40
C LEU A 75 13.90 -5.63 -19.49
N ASP A 76 13.87 -6.91 -19.10
CA ASP A 76 12.89 -7.52 -18.20
C ASP A 76 13.60 -8.05 -16.95
N TYR A 77 13.16 -7.59 -15.78
CA TYR A 77 13.65 -8.02 -14.46
C TYR A 77 13.02 -9.34 -13.99
N GLY A 78 12.10 -9.91 -14.76
CA GLY A 78 11.41 -11.18 -14.49
C GLY A 78 10.21 -11.03 -13.56
N THR A 79 10.29 -10.11 -12.60
CA THR A 79 9.21 -9.70 -11.71
C THR A 79 9.28 -8.20 -11.43
N ASN A 80 8.24 -7.66 -10.81
CA ASN A 80 8.19 -6.27 -10.37
C ASN A 80 9.22 -6.01 -9.27
N VAL A 81 10.04 -4.97 -9.39
CA VAL A 81 11.01 -4.53 -8.39
C VAL A 81 10.90 -3.02 -8.18
N ALA A 82 11.32 -2.52 -7.02
CA ALA A 82 11.30 -1.10 -6.70
C ALA A 82 12.59 -0.70 -5.98
N GLY A 83 13.11 0.49 -6.30
CA GLY A 83 14.35 0.97 -5.70
C GLY A 83 15.08 2.02 -6.52
N ARG A 84 16.34 2.28 -6.22
CA ARG A 84 17.13 3.33 -6.87
C ARG A 84 17.86 2.79 -8.11
N PRO A 85 17.59 3.31 -9.32
CA PRO A 85 18.28 2.86 -10.52
C PRO A 85 19.77 3.19 -10.53
N TRP A 86 20.54 2.36 -11.22
CA TRP A 86 21.97 2.57 -11.42
C TRP A 86 22.47 2.01 -12.76
N PHE A 87 23.58 2.57 -13.25
CA PHE A 87 24.18 2.25 -14.55
C PHE A 87 25.70 2.22 -14.45
N ASP A 88 26.32 1.12 -14.88
CA ASP A 88 27.78 0.99 -15.00
C ASP A 88 28.20 1.20 -16.45
N VAL A 89 28.77 2.36 -16.75
CA VAL A 89 29.21 2.73 -18.10
C VAL A 89 30.67 2.30 -18.30
N SER A 90 30.90 1.34 -19.19
CA SER A 90 32.24 0.91 -19.61
C SER A 90 32.89 1.90 -20.58
N ARG A 91 32.07 2.48 -21.47
CA ARG A 91 32.51 3.46 -22.47
C ARG A 91 31.32 4.28 -22.96
N ALA A 92 31.55 5.56 -23.26
CA ALA A 92 30.61 6.38 -24.00
C ALA A 92 31.35 7.40 -24.86
N ASP A 93 30.81 7.72 -26.04
CA ASP A 93 31.21 8.90 -26.79
C ASP A 93 30.73 10.15 -26.02
N ALA A 94 31.52 11.23 -26.04
CA ALA A 94 31.19 12.43 -25.26
C ALA A 94 29.88 13.07 -25.73
N GLY A 95 29.01 13.45 -24.78
CA GLY A 95 27.69 14.04 -25.07
C GLY A 95 26.63 13.02 -25.51
N THR A 96 26.86 11.72 -25.29
CA THR A 96 25.83 10.70 -25.52
C THR A 96 24.69 10.87 -24.52
N ALA A 97 23.46 10.92 -25.02
CA ALA A 97 22.27 10.96 -24.18
C ALA A 97 21.51 9.64 -24.29
N VAL A 98 21.18 9.02 -23.15
CA VAL A 98 20.41 7.77 -23.05
C VAL A 98 19.05 8.07 -22.42
N ARG A 99 17.98 7.92 -23.19
CA ARG A 99 16.62 7.89 -22.64
C ARG A 99 16.38 6.56 -21.95
N VAL A 100 15.97 6.62 -20.70
CA VAL A 100 15.54 5.48 -19.90
C VAL A 100 14.06 5.62 -19.61
N SER A 101 13.27 4.59 -19.86
CA SER A 101 11.87 4.54 -19.44
C SER A 101 11.55 3.26 -18.66
N TYR A 102 10.59 3.35 -17.73
CA TYR A 102 10.25 2.31 -16.76
C TYR A 102 8.78 1.91 -16.90
N SER A 103 8.47 0.63 -16.70
CA SER A 103 7.09 0.16 -16.64
C SER A 103 6.90 -1.10 -15.79
N GLU A 104 5.76 -1.23 -15.12
CA GLU A 104 5.32 -2.49 -14.51
C GLU A 104 4.88 -3.55 -15.54
N SER A 105 4.58 -3.14 -16.78
CA SER A 105 3.97 -4.00 -17.80
C SER A 105 4.64 -3.85 -19.16
N ALA A 106 4.74 -4.96 -19.89
CA ALA A 106 5.34 -4.99 -21.23
C ALA A 106 4.54 -4.11 -22.22
N HIS A 107 3.23 -3.97 -21.99
CA HIS A 107 2.34 -3.14 -22.80
C HIS A 107 2.77 -1.66 -22.83
N TRP A 108 3.27 -1.13 -21.71
CA TRP A 108 3.71 0.26 -21.58
C TRP A 108 5.24 0.41 -21.53
N ALA A 109 6.01 -0.63 -21.85
CA ALA A 109 7.47 -0.59 -21.89
C ALA A 109 8.06 0.15 -23.13
N GLY A 110 7.32 1.12 -23.65
CA GLY A 110 7.72 1.98 -24.77
C GLY A 110 8.52 3.21 -24.33
N PRO A 111 8.79 4.16 -25.25
CA PRO A 111 9.56 5.38 -24.95
C PRO A 111 8.97 6.25 -23.82
N GLU A 112 7.67 6.18 -23.60
CA GLU A 112 6.95 6.96 -22.58
C GLU A 112 6.88 6.27 -21.21
N GLY A 113 7.18 4.97 -21.13
CA GLY A 113 6.95 4.18 -19.91
C GLY A 113 5.47 4.08 -19.53
N ASP A 114 5.20 3.63 -18.29
CA ASP A 114 3.92 3.88 -17.63
C ASP A 114 3.90 5.29 -16.99
N ILE A 115 2.91 5.65 -16.17
CA ILE A 115 2.83 6.99 -15.55
C ILE A 115 2.53 6.92 -14.04
N ARG A 116 2.71 8.05 -13.34
CA ARG A 116 2.56 8.21 -11.88
C ARG A 116 3.48 7.27 -11.07
N GLY A 117 4.77 7.58 -11.00
CA GLY A 117 5.80 6.77 -10.33
C GLY A 117 5.88 6.81 -8.78
N GLY A 118 4.98 7.53 -8.11
CA GLY A 118 4.93 7.70 -6.66
C GLY A 118 4.38 9.07 -6.25
N HIS A 119 3.61 9.17 -5.16
CA HIS A 119 3.13 10.48 -4.66
C HIS A 119 4.07 11.13 -3.63
N ASN A 120 5.18 10.50 -3.27
CA ASN A 120 6.11 11.02 -2.26
C ASN A 120 7.41 11.60 -2.88
N ALA A 121 7.99 12.61 -2.24
CA ALA A 121 9.19 13.33 -2.70
C ALA A 121 10.46 12.47 -2.79
N SER A 122 10.48 11.34 -2.10
CA SER A 122 11.59 10.38 -2.13
C SER A 122 11.51 9.38 -3.30
N ALA A 123 10.41 9.42 -4.07
CA ALA A 123 10.20 8.59 -5.26
C ALA A 123 10.26 9.42 -6.55
N ASN A 124 10.85 8.84 -7.59
CA ASN A 124 10.84 9.39 -8.93
C ASN A 124 9.44 9.24 -9.53
N ARG A 125 8.73 10.36 -9.63
CA ARG A 125 7.40 10.42 -10.26
C ARG A 125 7.45 10.24 -11.77
N GLY A 126 8.58 10.64 -12.36
CA GLY A 126 8.88 10.44 -13.78
C GLY A 126 9.11 8.97 -14.07
N ARG A 127 8.50 8.50 -15.15
CA ARG A 127 8.72 7.14 -15.68
C ARG A 127 9.64 7.15 -16.89
N VAL A 128 10.17 8.33 -17.21
CA VAL A 128 11.17 8.57 -18.26
C VAL A 128 12.19 9.56 -17.75
N GLU A 129 13.46 9.30 -18.02
CA GLU A 129 14.56 10.24 -17.79
C GLU A 129 15.57 10.18 -18.95
N VAL A 130 16.34 11.25 -19.13
CA VAL A 130 17.44 11.30 -20.11
C VAL A 130 18.75 11.46 -19.36
N LEU A 131 19.62 10.45 -19.48
CA LEU A 131 20.93 10.42 -18.86
C LEU A 131 21.97 11.01 -19.81
N ALA A 132 22.62 12.10 -19.41
CA ALA A 132 23.79 12.63 -20.11
C ALA A 132 25.05 11.85 -19.67
N ILE A 133 25.67 11.11 -20.60
CA ILE A 133 26.84 10.28 -20.33
C ILE A 133 28.06 10.89 -20.98
N ASN A 134 29.01 11.32 -20.14
CA ASN A 134 30.21 12.06 -20.57
C ASN A 134 31.48 11.22 -20.56
N GLY A 135 31.39 9.93 -20.24
CA GLY A 135 32.51 9.01 -20.17
C GLY A 135 32.20 7.76 -19.33
N PRO A 136 33.19 6.88 -19.10
CA PRO A 136 33.03 5.70 -18.26
C PRO A 136 32.83 6.08 -16.78
N GLY A 137 32.09 5.25 -16.06
CA GLY A 137 31.82 5.43 -14.63
C GLY A 137 30.45 4.91 -14.20
N ARG A 138 30.24 4.94 -12.88
CA ARG A 138 28.97 4.63 -12.23
C ARG A 138 28.05 5.85 -12.27
N ILE A 139 26.79 5.64 -12.62
CA ILE A 139 25.71 6.62 -12.46
C ILE A 139 24.69 6.00 -11.51
N ASP A 140 24.53 6.58 -10.32
CA ASP A 140 23.48 6.23 -9.36
C ASP A 140 22.39 7.30 -9.39
N ARG A 141 21.12 6.88 -9.37
CA ARG A 141 19.98 7.78 -9.27
C ARG A 141 19.57 7.92 -7.81
N GLU A 142 19.33 9.16 -7.38
CA GLU A 142 19.08 9.47 -5.97
C GLU A 142 17.68 9.03 -5.52
N LEU A 143 16.67 9.25 -6.37
CA LEU A 143 15.26 8.96 -6.07
C LEU A 143 14.91 7.50 -6.31
N ILE A 144 13.94 7.00 -5.54
CA ILE A 144 13.39 5.65 -5.70
C ILE A 144 12.53 5.61 -6.96
N GLN A 145 12.88 4.78 -7.94
CA GLN A 145 11.94 4.38 -8.96
C GLN A 145 10.93 3.42 -8.35
N GLY A 146 9.66 3.83 -8.27
CA GLY A 146 8.56 2.96 -7.84
C GLY A 146 8.43 1.72 -8.75
N GLY A 147 7.61 0.76 -8.34
CA GLY A 147 7.40 -0.54 -9.00
C GLY A 147 7.62 -0.53 -10.52
N GLN A 148 8.55 -1.36 -10.97
CA GLN A 148 8.83 -1.59 -12.38
C GLN A 148 9.29 -3.04 -12.60
N ARG A 149 8.89 -3.63 -13.72
CA ARG A 149 9.45 -4.90 -14.20
C ARG A 149 10.29 -4.69 -15.47
N PHE A 150 9.95 -3.68 -16.27
CA PHE A 150 10.56 -3.41 -17.56
C PHE A 150 11.28 -2.07 -17.56
N GLN A 151 12.50 -2.07 -18.10
CA GLN A 151 13.32 -0.87 -18.30
C GLN A 151 13.77 -0.79 -19.74
N ARG A 152 13.43 0.30 -20.44
CA ARG A 152 13.88 0.55 -21.80
C ARG A 152 15.06 1.51 -21.80
N LEU A 153 16.10 1.18 -22.56
CA LEU A 153 17.27 2.04 -22.82
C LEU A 153 17.30 2.41 -24.31
N ALA A 154 17.46 3.68 -24.65
CA ALA A 154 17.57 4.15 -26.03
C ALA A 154 18.48 5.37 -26.17
N LEU A 155 19.23 5.47 -27.27
CA LEU A 155 20.03 6.66 -27.54
C LEU A 155 19.15 7.81 -28.08
N GLU A 156 19.39 9.04 -27.63
CA GLU A 156 18.73 10.23 -28.19
C GLU A 156 19.57 10.92 -29.27
N THR A 157 20.89 10.80 -29.17
CA THR A 157 21.85 11.46 -30.05
C THR A 157 22.77 10.43 -30.73
N PRO A 158 23.25 10.69 -31.96
CA PRO A 158 24.24 9.85 -32.60
C PRO A 158 25.49 9.70 -31.73
N GLY A 159 25.98 8.47 -31.60
CA GLY A 159 27.08 8.11 -30.69
C GLY A 159 27.00 6.65 -30.27
N THR A 160 27.94 6.25 -29.42
CA THR A 160 28.03 4.88 -28.89
C THR A 160 28.09 4.91 -27.37
N VAL A 161 27.32 4.03 -26.72
CA VAL A 161 27.45 3.72 -25.29
C VAL A 161 27.64 2.21 -25.10
N SER A 162 28.52 1.83 -24.17
CA SER A 162 28.74 0.47 -23.70
C SER A 162 28.48 0.43 -22.20
N LEU A 163 27.55 -0.42 -21.78
CA LEU A 163 27.13 -0.59 -20.39
C LEU A 163 27.57 -1.98 -19.91
N ALA A 164 28.37 -2.05 -18.85
CA ALA A 164 28.75 -3.33 -18.23
C ALA A 164 27.56 -3.95 -17.48
N SER A 165 26.75 -3.11 -16.83
CA SER A 165 25.57 -3.55 -16.09
C SER A 165 24.60 -2.39 -15.88
N VAL A 166 23.33 -2.72 -15.70
CA VAL A 166 22.31 -1.81 -15.16
C VAL A 166 21.53 -2.56 -14.09
N GLY A 167 20.90 -1.83 -13.18
CA GLY A 167 20.07 -2.46 -12.16
C GLY A 167 19.32 -1.47 -11.28
N ILE A 168 18.67 -2.04 -10.27
CA ILE A 168 17.93 -1.32 -9.23
C ILE A 168 18.50 -1.74 -7.87
N HIS A 169 18.96 -0.77 -7.07
CA HIS A 169 19.21 -0.99 -5.65
C HIS A 169 17.86 -1.20 -4.95
N PHE A 170 17.51 -2.45 -4.63
CA PHE A 170 16.21 -2.82 -4.09
C PHE A 170 15.98 -2.15 -2.73
N THR A 171 14.90 -1.38 -2.59
CA THR A 171 14.60 -0.63 -1.35
C THR A 171 13.49 -1.23 -0.51
N ALA A 172 12.65 -2.08 -1.08
CA ALA A 172 11.62 -2.77 -0.31
C ALA A 172 12.23 -3.87 0.59
N PHE A 173 11.43 -4.41 1.52
CA PHE A 173 11.86 -5.51 2.38
C PHE A 173 12.22 -6.73 1.53
N ARG A 174 13.49 -7.14 1.59
CA ARG A 174 14.02 -8.27 0.82
C ARG A 174 14.00 -9.55 1.64
N ALA A 175 12.82 -10.12 1.83
CA ALA A 175 12.67 -11.50 2.29
C ALA A 175 12.99 -12.47 1.15
N THR A 176 14.16 -13.11 1.22
CA THR A 176 14.49 -14.32 0.46
C THR A 176 13.89 -15.54 1.15
N PRO A 177 13.97 -16.75 0.56
CA PRO A 177 13.37 -17.93 1.16
C PRO A 177 13.77 -18.18 2.61
N GLU A 178 14.97 -17.78 3.03
CA GLU A 178 15.45 -17.92 4.40
C GLU A 178 14.69 -17.05 5.42
N GLN A 179 13.98 -16.01 4.97
CA GLN A 179 13.17 -15.12 5.83
C GLN A 179 11.67 -15.44 5.77
N TYR A 180 11.24 -16.36 4.91
CA TYR A 180 9.86 -16.87 4.92
C TYR A 180 9.70 -17.86 6.07
N GLN A 181 8.77 -17.59 6.97
CA GLN A 181 8.44 -18.45 8.11
C GLN A 181 7.16 -19.28 7.86
N GLY A 182 6.34 -18.84 6.91
CA GLY A 182 5.21 -19.57 6.34
C GLY A 182 5.35 -19.74 4.84
N TRP A 183 4.80 -20.83 4.32
CA TRP A 183 4.88 -21.22 2.91
C TRP A 183 3.72 -22.16 2.56
N PHE A 184 3.39 -22.23 1.28
CA PHE A 184 2.26 -23.02 0.78
C PHE A 184 2.55 -23.57 -0.62
N VAL A 185 2.25 -24.84 -0.83
CA VAL A 185 2.24 -25.49 -2.14
C VAL A 185 1.04 -26.42 -2.23
N CYS A 186 0.50 -26.59 -3.44
CA CYS A 186 -0.60 -27.52 -3.67
C CYS A 186 -0.52 -28.17 -5.04
N SER A 187 -1.44 -29.10 -5.30
CA SER A 187 -1.59 -29.81 -6.58
C SER A 187 -1.86 -28.94 -7.83
N SER A 188 -1.96 -27.62 -7.66
CA SER A 188 -2.13 -26.65 -8.74
C SER A 188 -0.98 -25.65 -8.72
N ASP A 189 -0.04 -25.76 -9.65
CA ASP A 189 1.08 -24.82 -9.80
C ASP A 189 0.60 -23.37 -9.96
N GLU A 190 -0.55 -23.18 -10.62
CA GLU A 190 -1.20 -21.88 -10.76
C GLU A 190 -1.60 -21.28 -9.40
N LEU A 191 -2.25 -22.05 -8.52
CA LEU A 191 -2.67 -21.54 -7.20
C LEU A 191 -1.49 -21.35 -6.27
N THR A 192 -0.49 -22.23 -6.36
CA THR A 192 0.79 -22.05 -5.66
C THR A 192 1.43 -20.73 -6.08
N ARG A 193 1.52 -20.45 -7.38
CA ARG A 193 2.07 -19.19 -7.88
C ARG A 193 1.28 -17.96 -7.47
N ILE A 194 -0.06 -18.02 -7.53
CA ILE A 194 -0.94 -16.94 -7.05
C ILE A 194 -0.66 -16.63 -5.56
N TRP A 195 -0.44 -17.65 -4.74
CA TRP A 195 -0.06 -17.46 -3.33
C TRP A 195 1.22 -16.63 -3.19
N TYR A 196 2.26 -16.95 -3.98
CA TYR A 196 3.54 -16.27 -3.92
C TYR A 196 3.54 -14.88 -4.57
N GLU A 197 2.79 -14.66 -5.65
CA GLU A 197 2.63 -13.32 -6.25
C GLU A 197 1.88 -12.38 -5.28
N SER A 198 0.87 -12.91 -4.57
CA SER A 198 0.16 -12.20 -3.50
C SER A 198 1.07 -11.92 -2.29
N ALA A 199 1.84 -12.90 -1.82
CA ALA A 199 2.83 -12.71 -0.75
C ALA A 199 3.89 -11.66 -1.12
N TYR A 200 4.42 -11.77 -2.35
CA TYR A 200 5.45 -10.88 -2.85
C TYR A 200 4.95 -9.45 -3.05
N THR A 201 3.68 -9.26 -3.41
CA THR A 201 3.10 -7.92 -3.53
C THR A 201 3.11 -7.18 -2.18
N THR A 202 2.67 -7.83 -1.09
CA THR A 202 2.80 -7.24 0.25
C THR A 202 4.26 -7.01 0.63
N GLN A 203 5.16 -7.93 0.31
CA GLN A 203 6.60 -7.75 0.56
C GLN A 203 7.18 -6.54 -0.20
N LEU A 204 6.83 -6.36 -1.46
CA LEU A 204 7.28 -5.24 -2.28
C LEU A 204 6.76 -3.89 -1.76
N ASN A 205 5.63 -3.92 -1.05
CA ASN A 205 5.04 -2.78 -0.37
C ASN A 205 5.62 -2.52 1.03
N GLN A 206 6.40 -3.43 1.60
CA GLN A 206 7.08 -3.21 2.87
C GLN A 206 8.31 -2.34 2.68
N LEU A 207 8.31 -1.17 3.29
CA LEU A 207 9.41 -0.20 3.27
C LEU A 207 10.15 -0.26 4.62
N PRO A 208 11.43 -0.71 4.64
CA PRO A 208 12.24 -0.65 5.86
C PRO A 208 12.46 0.80 6.30
N ALA A 209 12.68 1.03 7.60
CA ALA A 209 13.02 2.36 8.11
C ALA A 209 14.34 2.88 7.51
N ASP A 210 14.48 4.21 7.47
CA ASP A 210 15.67 4.93 7.01
C ASP A 210 16.12 4.55 5.59
N THR A 211 15.19 4.19 4.70
CA THR A 211 15.46 3.83 3.30
C THR A 211 15.09 4.94 2.32
N LEU A 212 14.20 5.86 2.69
CA LEU A 212 13.82 6.95 1.82
C LEU A 212 14.96 7.96 1.70
N PRO A 213 15.38 8.33 0.46
CA PRO A 213 16.33 9.43 0.29
C PRO A 213 15.77 10.71 0.91
N ILE A 214 16.64 11.42 1.64
CA ILE A 214 16.38 12.75 2.19
C ILE A 214 16.47 13.75 1.03
N PRO A 215 15.38 14.42 0.62
CA PRO A 215 15.41 15.32 -0.52
C PRO A 215 16.11 16.66 -0.24
N TRP A 216 16.27 17.02 1.03
CA TRP A 216 17.04 18.19 1.48
C TRP A 216 18.44 17.75 1.91
N THR A 217 19.47 18.21 1.19
CA THR A 217 20.88 17.87 1.50
C THR A 217 21.73 19.12 1.59
N VAL A 218 22.88 19.03 2.24
CA VAL A 218 23.81 20.16 2.39
C VAL A 218 25.20 19.74 1.94
N ASP A 219 25.88 20.61 1.22
CA ASP A 219 27.30 20.49 0.91
C ASP A 219 28.02 21.83 1.08
N ASP A 220 29.32 21.87 0.77
CA ASP A 220 30.16 23.08 0.87
C ASP A 220 29.62 24.29 0.06
N SER A 221 28.70 24.07 -0.89
CA SER A 221 28.11 25.11 -1.73
C SER A 221 26.80 25.68 -1.20
N GLY A 222 26.15 25.00 -0.24
CA GLY A 222 24.89 25.41 0.37
C GLY A 222 23.88 24.27 0.54
N LEU A 223 22.67 24.65 0.95
CA LEU A 223 21.50 23.79 1.05
C LEU A 223 20.99 23.48 -0.36
N ARG A 224 20.71 22.21 -0.62
CA ARG A 224 20.16 21.69 -1.88
C ARG A 224 18.77 21.14 -1.61
N ALA A 225 17.77 21.73 -2.24
CA ALA A 225 16.41 21.21 -2.26
C ALA A 225 16.18 20.55 -3.63
N LYS A 226 16.01 19.22 -3.63
CA LYS A 226 15.81 18.42 -4.85
C LYS A 226 14.48 17.63 -4.83
N GLY A 227 13.51 18.15 -4.10
CA GLY A 227 12.32 17.43 -3.70
C GLY A 227 11.77 17.96 -2.37
N GLY A 228 10.49 17.72 -2.09
CA GLY A 228 9.89 17.86 -0.76
C GLY A 228 9.07 19.13 -0.57
N THR A 229 7.93 19.01 0.10
CA THR A 229 6.87 20.02 0.09
C THR A 229 7.23 21.33 0.77
N LEU A 230 7.86 21.33 1.95
CA LEU A 230 8.15 22.58 2.69
C LEU A 230 9.17 22.30 3.80
N ALA A 231 10.13 23.21 4.00
CA ALA A 231 11.05 23.22 5.13
C ALA A 231 11.10 24.61 5.76
N VAL A 232 10.62 24.77 7.01
CA VAL A 232 10.58 26.06 7.73
C VAL A 232 11.46 26.03 8.98
N LEU A 233 12.00 27.18 9.38
CA LEU A 233 12.83 27.27 10.57
C LEU A 233 12.03 26.94 11.83
N ARG A 234 12.60 26.07 12.67
CA ARG A 234 12.06 25.66 13.96
C ARG A 234 12.02 26.84 14.94
N ASP A 235 11.04 26.83 15.84
CA ASP A 235 10.89 27.81 16.93
C ASP A 235 10.77 29.28 16.49
N ALA A 236 10.56 29.54 15.20
CA ALA A 236 10.53 30.88 14.60
C ALA A 236 9.10 31.37 14.25
N GLU A 237 8.05 30.63 14.62
CA GLU A 237 6.65 30.97 14.28
C GLU A 237 6.10 32.23 14.96
N HIS A 238 6.83 32.75 15.95
CA HIS A 238 6.47 33.96 16.66
C HIS A 238 6.92 35.24 15.92
N TRP A 239 7.65 35.11 14.82
CA TRP A 239 8.15 36.25 14.05
C TRP A 239 7.01 37.02 13.40
N THR A 240 6.97 38.33 13.67
CA THR A 240 6.07 39.25 12.98
C THR A 240 6.83 39.88 11.81
N ASP A 241 7.21 41.15 11.93
CA ASP A 241 7.83 41.91 10.86
C ASP A 241 9.30 41.52 10.71
N VAL A 242 9.61 40.83 9.62
CA VAL A 242 10.95 40.32 9.31
C VAL A 242 11.35 40.60 7.87
N THR A 243 12.66 40.67 7.66
CA THR A 243 13.30 40.66 6.35
C THR A 243 14.22 39.44 6.27
N ALA A 244 13.99 38.56 5.31
CA ALA A 244 14.90 37.47 4.98
C ALA A 244 15.74 37.84 3.76
N THR A 245 17.05 37.61 3.83
CA THR A 245 17.99 37.77 2.72
C THR A 245 18.76 36.47 2.53
N PHE A 246 18.86 35.98 1.31
CA PHE A 246 19.61 34.77 0.96
C PHE A 246 20.09 34.83 -0.49
N GLU A 247 20.94 33.89 -0.89
CA GLU A 247 21.27 33.66 -2.30
C GLU A 247 20.66 32.33 -2.77
N THR A 248 20.16 32.30 -3.99
CA THR A 248 19.64 31.08 -4.62
C THR A 248 20.21 30.86 -6.01
N ARG A 249 20.34 29.60 -6.42
CA ARG A 249 20.65 29.19 -7.79
C ARG A 249 19.65 28.12 -8.22
N ILE A 250 18.95 28.37 -9.32
CA ILE A 250 17.96 27.43 -9.86
C ILE A 250 18.67 26.40 -10.73
N VAL A 251 18.58 25.13 -10.33
CA VAL A 251 19.16 24.00 -11.06
C VAL A 251 18.16 23.40 -12.04
N ASP A 252 16.89 23.31 -11.65
CA ASP A 252 15.79 22.90 -12.53
C ASP A 252 14.50 23.67 -12.16
N ARG A 253 13.79 24.19 -13.16
CA ARG A 253 12.49 24.91 -13.12
C ARG A 253 12.33 26.11 -12.18
N ALA A 254 12.57 26.00 -10.88
CA ALA A 254 12.23 27.05 -9.92
C ALA A 254 13.02 27.01 -8.60
N ALA A 255 12.97 28.11 -7.86
CA ALA A 255 13.34 28.21 -6.44
C ALA A 255 12.16 28.77 -5.64
N GLY A 256 11.71 28.03 -4.61
CA GLY A 256 10.62 28.42 -3.73
C GLY A 256 11.06 28.79 -2.32
N TRP A 257 10.37 29.75 -1.71
CA TRP A 257 10.53 30.08 -0.29
C TRP A 257 9.23 30.60 0.33
N VAL A 258 9.14 30.49 1.65
CA VAL A 258 7.94 30.85 2.41
C VAL A 258 8.25 31.91 3.45
N VAL A 259 7.31 32.84 3.61
CA VAL A 259 7.29 33.84 4.69
C VAL A 259 5.98 33.75 5.47
N ARG A 260 6.03 34.11 6.76
CA ARG A 260 4.89 33.98 7.68
C ARG A 260 4.33 32.56 7.68
N ALA A 261 5.22 31.56 7.70
CA ALA A 261 4.83 30.15 7.89
C ALA A 261 4.30 29.97 9.32
N ALA A 262 2.98 29.99 9.48
CA ALA A 262 2.31 29.79 10.76
C ALA A 262 1.97 28.31 10.96
N ASP A 263 1.79 27.93 12.22
CA ASP A 263 1.26 26.62 12.63
C ASP A 263 2.11 25.48 12.04
N GLU A 264 3.41 25.48 12.33
CA GLU A 264 4.41 24.54 11.80
C GLU A 264 4.51 24.51 10.27
N GLY A 265 4.15 25.62 9.63
CA GLY A 265 4.11 25.73 8.18
C GLY A 265 2.89 25.06 7.57
N ALA A 266 1.77 24.99 8.28
CA ALA A 266 0.47 24.61 7.71
C ALA A 266 -0.14 25.73 6.86
N ARG A 267 0.19 27.00 7.13
CA ARG A 267 -0.29 28.13 6.31
C ARG A 267 0.71 29.27 6.22
N GLY A 268 0.64 30.07 5.17
CA GLY A 268 1.56 31.18 4.96
C GLY A 268 1.55 31.73 3.54
N TYR A 269 2.58 32.49 3.19
CA TYR A 269 2.77 33.01 1.85
C TYR A 269 3.95 32.33 1.17
N LEU A 270 3.67 31.66 0.06
CA LEU A 270 4.65 31.00 -0.79
C LEU A 270 5.08 31.95 -1.91
N LEU A 271 6.38 31.99 -2.17
CA LEU A 271 6.99 32.70 -3.28
C LEU A 271 7.74 31.70 -4.14
N THR A 272 7.57 31.79 -5.46
CA THR A 272 8.19 30.87 -6.42
C THR A 272 8.82 31.65 -7.57
N LEU A 273 10.14 31.56 -7.68
CA LEU A 273 10.93 32.14 -8.74
C LEU A 273 11.19 31.10 -9.83
N ARG A 274 10.60 31.27 -11.02
CA ARG A 274 10.66 30.29 -12.12
C ARG A 274 11.63 30.71 -13.21
N THR A 275 12.37 29.74 -13.75
CA THR A 275 13.21 29.90 -14.94
C THR A 275 12.35 30.05 -16.20
N PRO A 276 12.88 30.64 -17.28
CA PRO A 276 12.15 30.78 -18.54
C PRO A 276 11.70 29.42 -19.12
N GLU A 277 10.47 29.36 -19.62
CA GLU A 277 9.91 28.25 -20.39
C GLU A 277 9.65 28.69 -21.84
N GLU A 278 10.15 27.95 -22.83
CA GLU A 278 9.85 28.10 -24.28
C GLU A 278 9.53 29.53 -24.75
N GLY A 279 10.49 30.46 -24.62
CA GLY A 279 10.36 31.83 -25.11
C GLY A 279 9.59 32.80 -24.21
N ARG A 280 9.32 32.42 -22.95
CA ARG A 280 8.78 33.29 -21.88
C ARG A 280 9.89 33.70 -20.91
N PRO A 281 9.84 34.91 -20.34
CA PRO A 281 10.83 35.38 -19.38
C PRO A 281 10.71 34.66 -18.03
N CYS A 282 11.69 34.84 -17.15
CA CYS A 282 11.58 34.48 -15.73
C CYS A 282 10.34 35.12 -15.09
N THR A 283 9.64 34.38 -14.23
CA THR A 283 8.50 34.89 -13.46
C THR A 283 8.67 34.69 -11.96
N LEU A 284 8.13 35.62 -11.18
CA LEU A 284 7.96 35.48 -9.74
C LEU A 284 6.47 35.38 -9.43
N HIS A 285 6.06 34.28 -8.82
CA HIS A 285 4.70 34.03 -8.33
C HIS A 285 4.65 34.19 -6.82
N TRP A 286 3.52 34.66 -6.29
CA TRP A 286 3.22 34.59 -4.86
C TRP A 286 1.83 34.00 -4.66
N SER A 287 1.71 33.12 -3.68
CA SER A 287 0.50 32.38 -3.37
C SER A 287 0.28 32.37 -1.87
N TYR A 288 -0.98 32.26 -1.46
CA TYR A 288 -1.33 31.87 -0.10
C TYR A 288 -1.51 30.36 -0.04
N PHE A 289 -1.09 29.73 1.05
CA PHE A 289 -1.43 28.35 1.32
C PHE A 289 -2.05 28.21 2.69
N ASP A 290 -3.02 27.31 2.78
CA ASP A 290 -3.63 26.88 4.02
C ASP A 290 -3.94 25.39 3.94
N ASP A 291 -3.23 24.61 4.74
CA ASP A 291 -3.40 23.16 4.85
C ASP A 291 -4.55 22.80 5.82
N GLY A 292 -5.23 23.80 6.39
CA GLY A 292 -6.36 23.66 7.30
C GLY A 292 -7.67 23.23 6.63
N TYR A 293 -8.27 22.19 7.23
CA TYR A 293 -9.65 21.67 7.17
C TYR A 293 -10.41 21.62 5.82
N GLU A 294 -10.86 20.40 5.52
CA GLU A 294 -11.87 19.99 4.52
C GLU A 294 -11.37 19.58 3.13
N ASP A 295 -11.74 18.35 2.77
CA ASP A 295 -11.73 17.69 1.46
C ASP A 295 -10.42 17.69 0.68
N ARG A 296 -9.57 16.71 1.00
CA ARG A 296 -8.49 16.28 0.11
C ARG A 296 -8.99 15.13 -0.78
N PRO A 297 -9.04 15.31 -2.12
CA PRO A 297 -8.86 14.18 -3.03
C PRO A 297 -7.55 13.47 -2.70
N GLN A 298 -7.41 12.19 -3.06
CA GLN A 298 -6.29 11.32 -2.70
C GLN A 298 -4.88 11.82 -3.09
N ASP A 299 -4.78 12.93 -3.83
CA ASP A 299 -3.53 13.57 -4.22
C ASP A 299 -3.04 14.52 -3.10
N THR A 300 -1.74 14.47 -2.79
CA THR A 300 -1.02 15.24 -1.75
C THR A 300 -0.94 16.75 -2.01
N VAL A 301 -1.99 17.36 -2.56
CA VAL A 301 -1.97 18.75 -3.01
C VAL A 301 -2.33 19.66 -1.83
N ARG A 302 -1.34 20.33 -1.25
CA ARG A 302 -1.57 21.50 -0.39
C ARG A 302 -2.40 22.53 -1.18
N ARG A 303 -3.45 23.12 -0.59
CA ARG A 303 -4.29 24.11 -1.29
C ARG A 303 -3.53 25.43 -1.36
N TYR A 304 -3.15 25.82 -2.57
CA TYR A 304 -2.57 27.14 -2.86
C TYR A 304 -3.57 28.00 -3.62
N THR A 305 -3.72 29.25 -3.19
CA THR A 305 -4.40 30.28 -3.96
C THR A 305 -3.35 31.21 -4.54
N GLU A 306 -3.16 31.18 -5.86
CA GLU A 306 -2.26 32.11 -6.55
C GLU A 306 -2.80 33.54 -6.36
N LEU A 307 -1.99 34.38 -5.73
CA LEU A 307 -2.32 35.77 -5.43
C LEU A 307 -1.89 36.72 -6.54
N GLY A 308 -0.87 36.33 -7.30
CA GLY A 308 -0.41 37.03 -8.47
C GLY A 308 0.96 36.57 -8.93
N SER A 309 1.39 37.14 -10.05
CA SER A 309 2.69 36.91 -10.64
C SER A 309 3.19 38.14 -11.41
N VAL A 310 4.50 38.19 -11.62
CA VAL A 310 5.18 39.24 -12.38
C VAL A 310 6.32 38.67 -13.22
N GLU A 311 6.48 39.17 -14.44
CA GLU A 311 7.65 38.90 -15.29
C GLU A 311 8.84 39.74 -14.83
N LEU A 312 10.03 39.14 -14.75
CA LEU A 312 11.23 39.88 -14.41
C LEU A 312 11.71 40.71 -15.61
N GLU A 313 12.26 41.90 -15.32
CA GLU A 313 12.83 42.78 -16.35
C GLU A 313 14.05 42.15 -17.07
N LYS A 314 14.71 41.19 -16.41
CA LYS A 314 15.84 40.44 -16.93
C LYS A 314 15.70 38.97 -16.55
N ASP A 315 15.98 38.10 -17.50
CA ASP A 315 16.10 36.67 -17.23
C ASP A 315 17.30 36.40 -16.34
N LEU A 316 17.12 35.45 -15.43
CA LEU A 316 18.16 34.95 -14.53
C LEU A 316 19.04 33.95 -15.28
N ASP A 317 20.34 33.98 -15.00
CA ASP A 317 21.26 32.96 -15.52
C ASP A 317 21.21 31.76 -14.56
N PRO A 318 20.71 30.58 -15.00
CA PRO A 318 20.63 29.40 -14.13
C PRO A 318 22.01 28.93 -13.61
N ALA A 319 23.12 29.37 -14.21
CA ALA A 319 24.46 29.08 -13.72
C ALA A 319 24.89 29.94 -12.51
N ASP A 320 24.27 31.10 -12.30
CA ASP A 320 24.68 32.12 -11.34
C ASP A 320 23.90 32.05 -10.01
N TRP A 321 24.45 32.71 -9.00
CA TRP A 321 23.78 32.92 -7.72
C TRP A 321 23.07 34.28 -7.72
N HIS A 322 21.79 34.26 -7.38
CA HIS A 322 20.93 35.44 -7.34
C HIS A 322 20.60 35.81 -5.89
N ARG A 323 20.75 37.08 -5.55
CA ARG A 323 20.45 37.57 -4.20
C ARG A 323 18.97 37.90 -4.10
N VAL A 324 18.28 37.25 -3.17
CA VAL A 324 16.87 37.48 -2.86
C VAL A 324 16.76 38.17 -1.51
N ARG A 325 15.91 39.20 -1.43
CA ARG A 325 15.51 39.84 -0.18
C ARG A 325 13.98 39.94 -0.14
N THR A 326 13.37 39.28 0.83
CA THR A 326 11.91 39.31 1.05
C THR A 326 11.60 39.93 2.40
N SER A 327 10.78 40.97 2.44
CA SER A 327 10.31 41.59 3.69
C SER A 327 8.79 41.54 3.81
N VAL A 328 8.32 41.33 5.03
CA VAL A 328 6.90 41.43 5.39
C VAL A 328 6.76 42.42 6.54
N GLU A 329 6.29 43.63 6.25
CA GLU A 329 6.12 44.72 7.23
C GLU A 329 4.62 45.00 7.42
N GLY A 330 4.05 44.53 8.53
CA GLY A 330 2.60 44.44 8.69
C GLY A 330 1.97 43.66 7.52
N PRO A 331 1.05 44.27 6.75
CA PRO A 331 0.43 43.63 5.59
C PRO A 331 1.24 43.76 4.30
N LEU A 332 2.38 44.45 4.31
CA LEU A 332 3.13 44.75 3.09
C LEU A 332 4.18 43.66 2.81
N LEU A 333 3.99 42.90 1.74
CA LEU A 333 4.97 41.95 1.20
C LEU A 333 5.82 42.65 0.13
N THR A 334 7.15 42.65 0.29
CA THR A 334 8.10 43.18 -0.71
C THR A 334 9.15 42.13 -1.04
N VAL A 335 9.45 41.97 -2.33
CA VAL A 335 10.49 41.05 -2.83
C VAL A 335 11.45 41.82 -3.70
N GLU A 336 12.75 41.65 -3.44
CA GLU A 336 13.85 42.16 -4.24
C GLU A 336 14.71 41.01 -4.77
N ILE A 337 15.08 41.07 -6.05
CA ILE A 337 15.97 40.12 -6.73
C ILE A 337 17.08 40.93 -7.42
N ASP A 338 18.34 40.67 -7.08
CA ASP A 338 19.51 41.35 -7.65
C ASP A 338 19.37 42.89 -7.72
N GLN A 339 18.85 43.48 -6.64
CA GLN A 339 18.62 44.93 -6.47
C GLN A 339 17.46 45.51 -7.32
N THR A 340 16.67 44.66 -7.97
CA THR A 340 15.38 45.04 -8.57
C THR A 340 14.25 44.68 -7.61
N THR A 341 13.16 45.45 -7.56
CA THR A 341 12.01 45.20 -6.68
C THR A 341 10.80 44.74 -7.51
N PRO A 342 10.74 43.46 -7.93
CA PRO A 342 9.66 42.97 -8.78
C PRO A 342 8.28 42.94 -8.09
N VAL A 343 8.23 42.82 -6.75
CA VAL A 343 6.96 42.67 -6.02
C VAL A 343 6.88 43.63 -4.84
N ARG A 344 5.75 44.33 -4.74
CA ARG A 344 5.34 45.12 -3.58
C ARG A 344 3.82 45.11 -3.49
N VAL A 345 3.26 44.32 -2.57
CA VAL A 345 1.82 44.02 -2.49
C VAL A 345 1.32 44.24 -1.06
N ASP A 346 0.19 44.93 -0.93
CA ASP A 346 -0.55 45.01 0.34
C ASP A 346 -1.50 43.82 0.43
N LEU A 347 -1.21 42.88 1.33
CA LEU A 347 -1.94 41.63 1.48
C LEU A 347 -3.41 41.83 1.89
N ARG A 348 -3.79 43.02 2.39
CA ARG A 348 -5.20 43.34 2.70
C ARG A 348 -6.05 43.62 1.47
N GLU A 349 -5.43 43.96 0.34
CA GLU A 349 -6.14 44.17 -0.92
C GLU A 349 -6.62 42.85 -1.53
N LEU A 350 -6.19 41.72 -0.96
CA LEU A 350 -6.53 40.35 -1.35
C LEU A 350 -7.66 39.84 -0.45
N ALA A 351 -8.87 40.40 -0.64
CA ALA A 351 -10.02 40.30 0.28
C ALA A 351 -10.54 38.87 0.57
N GLU A 352 -10.03 37.84 -0.10
CA GLU A 352 -10.49 36.45 0.01
C GLU A 352 -9.57 35.59 0.89
N ILE A 353 -8.47 36.13 1.43
CA ILE A 353 -7.48 35.36 2.20
C ILE A 353 -7.25 35.93 3.61
N PRO A 354 -7.24 35.09 4.66
CA PRO A 354 -6.87 35.51 6.01
C PRO A 354 -5.45 36.08 6.07
N LEU A 355 -5.30 37.25 6.70
CA LEU A 355 -3.98 37.82 6.93
C LEU A 355 -3.21 36.98 7.95
N VAL A 356 -2.07 36.42 7.53
CA VAL A 356 -1.14 35.72 8.45
C VAL A 356 -0.22 36.73 9.13
N GLU A 357 -0.49 37.00 10.42
CA GLU A 357 0.17 38.05 11.21
C GLU A 357 1.52 37.64 11.82
N LYS A 358 1.85 36.35 11.85
CA LYS A 358 3.10 35.84 12.41
C LYS A 358 3.45 34.52 11.75
N GLY A 359 4.72 34.18 11.70
CA GLY A 359 5.16 32.88 11.22
C GLY A 359 6.63 32.87 10.85
N SER A 360 7.15 31.66 10.68
CA SER A 360 8.54 31.37 10.37
C SER A 360 8.90 31.73 8.91
N PHE A 361 10.17 31.51 8.57
CA PHE A 361 10.71 31.55 7.22
C PHE A 361 11.13 30.14 6.79
N GLY A 362 11.03 29.82 5.51
CA GLY A 362 11.45 28.53 5.00
C GLY A 362 11.73 28.52 3.51
N PHE A 363 12.14 27.35 3.03
CA PHE A 363 12.29 27.05 1.61
C PHE A 363 11.21 26.06 1.18
N HIS A 364 10.88 26.06 -0.11
CA HIS A 364 9.83 25.22 -0.69
C HIS A 364 10.28 24.64 -2.02
N GLU A 365 9.86 23.41 -2.28
CA GLU A 365 10.00 22.74 -3.56
C GLU A 365 8.65 22.08 -3.92
N ALA A 366 8.16 22.37 -5.14
CA ALA A 366 6.95 21.84 -5.76
C ALA A 366 5.56 22.24 -5.18
N TRP A 367 4.79 22.96 -6.00
CA TRP A 367 3.42 23.43 -5.75
C TRP A 367 2.30 22.42 -6.07
N ASP A 368 2.51 21.53 -7.05
CA ASP A 368 1.55 20.49 -7.46
C ASP A 368 2.30 19.19 -7.73
N THR A 369 2.29 18.34 -6.70
CA THR A 369 2.95 17.04 -6.69
C THR A 369 2.39 16.06 -7.75
N SER A 370 1.26 16.39 -8.38
CA SER A 370 0.60 15.59 -9.42
C SER A 370 0.85 16.05 -10.86
N LYS A 371 1.39 17.27 -11.10
CA LYS A 371 1.48 17.85 -12.46
C LYS A 371 2.83 18.41 -12.89
N VAL A 372 3.75 18.78 -11.98
CA VAL A 372 5.05 19.35 -12.36
C VAL A 372 6.20 18.46 -11.87
N PRO A 373 7.14 18.03 -12.74
CA PRO A 373 8.32 17.30 -12.30
C PRO A 373 9.20 18.21 -11.41
N GLY A 374 9.92 17.63 -10.46
CA GLY A 374 10.60 18.34 -9.36
C GLY A 374 11.35 19.61 -9.76
N GLU A 375 11.11 20.68 -9.02
CA GLU A 375 11.88 21.92 -8.98
C GLU A 375 13.18 21.66 -8.21
N HIS A 376 14.33 22.14 -8.67
CA HIS A 376 15.60 21.94 -7.96
C HIS A 376 16.29 23.29 -7.77
N ALA A 377 16.61 23.63 -6.52
CA ALA A 377 17.29 24.87 -6.20
C ALA A 377 18.34 24.68 -5.11
N HIS A 378 19.36 25.52 -5.17
CA HIS A 378 20.37 25.65 -4.11
C HIS A 378 20.14 26.98 -3.37
N PHE A 379 20.42 26.99 -2.07
CA PHE A 379 20.28 28.15 -1.19
C PHE A 379 21.53 28.29 -0.31
N ARG A 380 21.96 29.53 -0.07
CA ARG A 380 23.05 29.83 0.87
C ARG A 380 22.90 31.21 1.51
N ASN A 381 23.67 31.45 2.57
CA ASN A 381 23.81 32.76 3.22
C ASN A 381 22.47 33.36 3.67
N LEU A 382 21.66 32.57 4.38
CA LEU A 382 20.36 33.00 4.90
C LEU A 382 20.55 33.88 6.16
N VAL A 383 20.06 35.11 6.09
CA VAL A 383 19.97 36.05 7.21
C VAL A 383 18.55 36.55 7.35
N VAL A 384 17.97 36.42 8.54
CA VAL A 384 16.65 36.96 8.88
C VAL A 384 16.80 38.03 9.94
N THR A 385 16.30 39.23 9.68
CA THR A 385 16.34 40.38 10.59
C THR A 385 14.94 40.81 11.00
N ALA A 386 14.74 41.12 12.28
CA ALA A 386 13.51 41.73 12.79
C ALA A 386 13.39 43.20 12.37
N ALA A 387 12.21 43.80 12.60
CA ALA A 387 11.92 45.21 12.28
C ALA A 387 12.86 46.23 12.97
N ASP A 388 13.46 45.88 14.10
CA ASP A 388 14.43 46.75 14.80
C ASP A 388 15.87 46.62 14.24
N GLY A 389 16.05 45.77 13.22
CA GLY A 389 17.32 45.50 12.56
C GLY A 389 18.18 44.43 13.25
N SER A 390 17.71 43.81 14.33
CA SER A 390 18.41 42.69 14.96
C SER A 390 18.34 41.43 14.11
N GLU A 391 19.46 40.70 14.02
CA GLU A 391 19.50 39.37 13.40
C GLU A 391 18.83 38.36 14.33
N VAL A 392 17.72 37.77 13.87
CA VAL A 392 17.00 36.71 14.58
C VAL A 392 17.40 35.31 14.09
N PHE A 393 18.02 35.22 12.90
CA PHE A 393 18.62 34.01 12.35
C PHE A 393 19.72 34.37 11.35
N SER A 394 20.84 33.63 11.35
CA SER A 394 21.94 33.82 10.40
C SER A 394 22.71 32.51 10.22
N HIS A 395 22.82 32.02 8.99
CA HIS A 395 23.53 30.79 8.67
C HIS A 395 23.94 30.72 7.18
N ASP A 396 25.14 30.19 6.88
CA ASP A 396 25.66 30.07 5.51
C ASP A 396 24.98 28.95 4.70
N LEU A 397 24.30 28.03 5.41
CA LEU A 397 23.63 26.82 4.90
C LEU A 397 24.58 25.78 4.27
N ASN A 398 25.85 25.76 4.67
CA ASN A 398 26.89 24.86 4.14
C ASN A 398 27.33 23.76 5.13
N ASP A 399 26.59 23.60 6.23
CA ASP A 399 26.80 22.55 7.23
C ASP A 399 25.52 21.73 7.41
N ALA A 400 25.62 20.40 7.33
CA ALA A 400 24.49 19.49 7.47
C ALA A 400 23.78 19.60 8.82
N GLU A 401 24.45 20.09 9.88
CA GLU A 401 23.80 20.38 11.18
C GLU A 401 22.64 21.39 11.06
N VAL A 402 22.65 22.24 10.02
CA VAL A 402 21.57 23.22 9.79
C VAL A 402 20.22 22.57 9.53
N LEU A 403 20.18 21.38 8.94
CA LEU A 403 18.92 20.68 8.66
C LEU A 403 18.14 20.42 9.96
N GLY A 404 18.83 20.22 11.09
CA GLY A 404 18.20 20.09 12.41
C GLY A 404 17.46 21.36 12.89
N GLN A 405 17.76 22.52 12.30
CA GLN A 405 17.09 23.80 12.60
C GLN A 405 15.82 24.02 11.78
N PHE A 406 15.54 23.15 10.80
CA PHE A 406 14.30 23.17 10.04
C PHE A 406 13.34 22.08 10.53
N ILE A 407 12.05 22.31 10.29
CA ILE A 407 10.96 21.33 10.39
C ILE A 407 10.25 21.28 9.03
N GLY A 408 9.63 20.15 8.73
CA GLY A 408 8.91 19.94 7.47
C GLY A 408 9.42 18.74 6.70
N ASP A 409 8.75 18.49 5.58
CA ASP A 409 8.74 17.19 4.91
C ASP A 409 10.09 16.92 4.25
N GLY A 410 10.73 15.81 4.63
CA GLY A 410 12.00 15.37 4.04
C GLY A 410 13.26 16.13 4.49
N VAL A 411 13.18 16.94 5.54
CA VAL A 411 14.34 17.66 6.13
C VAL A 411 15.21 16.73 7.00
N VAL A 412 14.56 15.82 7.72
CA VAL A 412 15.16 14.75 8.54
C VAL A 412 14.71 13.39 8.01
N SER A 413 15.26 12.28 8.52
CA SER A 413 14.92 10.91 8.04
C SER A 413 13.41 10.77 7.81
N PRO A 414 12.94 10.68 6.55
CA PRO A 414 11.52 10.81 6.24
C PRO A 414 10.71 9.59 6.73
N ASP A 415 11.37 8.44 6.87
CA ASP A 415 10.77 7.15 7.20
C ASP A 415 11.41 6.51 8.46
N PRO A 416 11.20 7.08 9.65
CA PRO A 416 11.82 6.56 10.88
C PRO A 416 11.21 5.22 11.35
N LEU A 417 10.11 4.77 10.72
CA LEU A 417 9.43 3.52 11.04
C LEU A 417 9.41 2.59 9.81
N PRO A 418 9.59 1.27 9.99
CA PRO A 418 9.26 0.32 8.94
C PRO A 418 7.74 0.29 8.75
N VAL A 419 7.28 0.36 7.51
CA VAL A 419 5.84 0.50 7.19
C VAL A 419 5.42 -0.34 5.99
N ILE A 420 4.12 -0.53 5.80
CA ILE A 420 3.52 -1.24 4.66
C ILE A 420 2.73 -0.22 3.84
N LEU A 421 3.05 -0.12 2.56
CA LEU A 421 2.41 0.78 1.61
C LEU A 421 1.20 0.10 0.92
N ASP A 422 0.36 0.88 0.25
CA ASP A 422 -0.71 0.38 -0.65
C ASP A 422 -0.12 -0.32 -1.88
N GLY A 423 0.90 0.27 -2.49
CA GLY A 423 1.42 -0.22 -3.76
C GLY A 423 2.84 0.23 -4.02
N ALA A 424 3.52 -0.53 -4.88
CA ALA A 424 4.94 -0.33 -5.15
C ALA A 424 5.21 0.90 -6.02
N ARG A 425 4.27 1.29 -6.90
CA ARG A 425 4.42 2.38 -7.88
C ARG A 425 3.64 3.65 -7.54
N ARG A 426 2.30 3.65 -7.63
CA ARG A 426 1.47 4.88 -7.76
C ARG A 426 1.46 5.77 -6.52
N ASP A 427 0.92 5.32 -5.39
CA ASP A 427 0.78 6.20 -4.22
C ASP A 427 1.96 6.08 -3.26
N ARG A 428 2.40 4.85 -2.99
CA ARG A 428 3.49 4.55 -2.05
C ARG A 428 3.24 5.17 -0.68
N SER A 429 2.06 4.92 -0.12
CA SER A 429 1.59 5.48 1.16
C SER A 429 1.01 4.40 2.06
N VAL A 430 1.01 4.63 3.36
CA VAL A 430 0.33 3.72 4.30
C VAL A 430 -1.16 4.01 4.23
N TRP A 431 -1.95 3.06 3.76
CA TRP A 431 -3.42 3.15 3.69
C TRP A 431 -4.06 2.14 4.64
N SER A 432 -4.97 2.59 5.49
CA SER A 432 -5.51 1.77 6.57
C SER A 432 -6.44 0.66 6.09
N GLY A 433 -7.17 0.86 5.00
CA GLY A 433 -7.99 -0.17 4.36
C GLY A 433 -7.16 -1.28 3.74
N ASP A 434 -6.05 -0.96 3.08
CA ASP A 434 -5.13 -1.96 2.53
C ASP A 434 -4.53 -2.87 3.61
N LEU A 435 -4.21 -2.29 4.78
CA LEU A 435 -3.62 -3.02 5.89
C LEU A 435 -4.49 -4.18 6.39
N ILE A 436 -5.83 -4.13 6.29
CA ILE A 436 -6.67 -5.24 6.75
C ILE A 436 -6.48 -6.51 5.91
N VAL A 437 -6.02 -6.35 4.66
CA VAL A 437 -5.63 -7.46 3.76
C VAL A 437 -4.16 -7.81 3.94
N GLN A 438 -3.29 -6.81 4.07
CA GLN A 438 -1.84 -7.01 4.12
C GLN A 438 -1.33 -7.53 5.48
N ILE A 439 -1.94 -7.15 6.61
CA ILE A 439 -1.51 -7.59 7.94
C ILE A 439 -1.58 -9.11 8.08
N PRO A 440 -2.70 -9.79 7.76
CA PRO A 440 -2.73 -11.24 7.77
C PRO A 440 -1.71 -11.83 6.79
N ASN A 441 -1.52 -11.24 5.60
CA ASN A 441 -0.52 -11.71 4.64
C ASN A 441 0.89 -11.72 5.24
N VAL A 442 1.30 -10.65 5.94
CA VAL A 442 2.59 -10.60 6.68
C VAL A 442 2.70 -11.75 7.66
N PHE A 443 1.65 -12.03 8.44
CA PHE A 443 1.67 -13.09 9.45
C PHE A 443 1.52 -14.51 8.91
N TYR A 444 1.04 -14.70 7.68
CA TYR A 444 1.08 -16.00 6.99
C TYR A 444 2.40 -16.25 6.22
N THR A 445 3.28 -15.25 6.13
CA THR A 445 4.51 -15.31 5.32
C THR A 445 5.77 -15.09 6.15
N THR A 446 6.15 -13.83 6.38
CA THR A 446 7.44 -13.44 6.99
C THR A 446 7.35 -13.21 8.49
N ALA A 447 6.13 -13.03 9.02
CA ALA A 447 5.84 -12.62 10.38
C ALA A 447 6.62 -11.35 10.82
N ALA A 448 6.90 -10.45 9.87
CA ALA A 448 7.62 -9.20 10.11
C ALA A 448 6.73 -8.15 10.82
N ALA A 449 6.44 -8.40 12.09
CA ALA A 449 5.48 -7.64 12.90
C ALA A 449 5.82 -6.15 13.04
N ASP A 450 7.10 -5.78 12.95
CA ASP A 450 7.56 -4.39 13.10
C ASP A 450 6.97 -3.48 12.00
N TYR A 451 6.76 -3.99 10.78
CA TYR A 451 6.14 -3.22 9.69
C TYR A 451 4.66 -2.95 9.96
N VAL A 452 3.96 -3.91 10.58
CA VAL A 452 2.56 -3.74 11.01
C VAL A 452 2.50 -2.71 12.13
N ARG A 453 3.36 -2.85 13.14
CA ARG A 453 3.44 -1.93 14.28
C ARG A 453 3.72 -0.50 13.81
N GLY A 454 4.74 -0.31 12.98
CA GLY A 454 5.14 1.00 12.48
C GLY A 454 4.05 1.67 11.63
N SER A 455 3.31 0.89 10.83
CA SER A 455 2.19 1.41 10.03
C SER A 455 1.04 1.93 10.90
N ILE A 456 0.67 1.17 11.95
CA ILE A 456 -0.39 1.58 12.90
C ILE A 456 0.06 2.81 13.70
N GLU A 457 1.31 2.80 14.19
CA GLU A 457 1.89 3.90 14.95
C GLU A 457 1.92 5.20 14.12
N LEU A 458 2.35 5.11 12.86
CA LEU A 458 2.35 6.25 11.94
C LEU A 458 0.94 6.81 11.76
N LEU A 459 -0.04 5.97 11.39
CA LEU A 459 -1.39 6.45 11.13
C LEU A 459 -2.06 7.07 12.36
N ASN A 460 -1.96 6.40 13.52
CA ASN A 460 -2.61 6.86 14.75
C ASN A 460 -1.98 8.15 15.30
N SER A 461 -0.72 8.42 14.97
CA SER A 461 -0.04 9.66 15.32
C SER A 461 -0.63 10.91 14.64
N PHE A 462 -1.47 10.73 13.62
CA PHE A 462 -2.15 11.78 12.87
C PHE A 462 -3.67 11.86 13.14
N GLN A 463 -4.13 11.39 14.32
CA GLN A 463 -5.54 11.49 14.71
C GLN A 463 -6.04 12.94 14.77
N GLU A 464 -7.23 13.19 14.22
CA GLU A 464 -7.93 14.49 14.27
C GLU A 464 -8.48 14.82 15.66
N PRO A 465 -8.67 16.10 16.02
CA PRO A 465 -9.17 16.49 17.34
C PRO A 465 -10.59 16.01 17.65
N ASP A 466 -11.40 15.73 16.64
CA ASP A 466 -12.73 15.14 16.82
C ASP A 466 -12.70 13.61 16.98
N GLY A 467 -11.51 13.01 16.94
CA GLY A 467 -11.28 11.59 17.15
C GLY A 467 -11.08 10.78 15.87
N ARG A 468 -11.34 11.35 14.70
CA ARG A 468 -11.14 10.64 13.42
C ARG A 468 -9.70 10.24 13.20
N LEU A 469 -9.48 9.00 12.83
CA LEU A 469 -8.21 8.51 12.35
C LEU A 469 -8.09 8.69 10.82
N PRO A 470 -6.89 8.99 10.32
CA PRO A 470 -6.68 9.17 8.89
C PRO A 470 -6.79 7.85 8.12
N ALA A 471 -7.28 7.94 6.89
CA ALA A 471 -7.30 6.82 5.95
C ALA A 471 -5.92 6.53 5.34
N ARG A 472 -5.06 7.56 5.27
CA ARG A 472 -3.75 7.49 4.62
C ARG A 472 -2.73 8.41 5.28
N ILE A 473 -1.51 7.93 5.48
CA ILE A 473 -0.33 8.76 5.75
C ILE A 473 0.85 8.33 4.87
N PRO A 474 1.44 9.23 4.05
CA PRO A 474 2.69 8.96 3.36
C PRO A 474 3.85 8.69 4.32
N PRO A 475 4.79 7.80 3.99
CA PRO A 475 5.93 7.47 4.86
C PRO A 475 7.04 8.54 4.83
N LEU A 476 6.71 9.80 4.50
CA LEU A 476 7.65 10.93 4.56
C LEU A 476 7.59 11.68 5.88
N PHE A 477 6.54 11.42 6.64
CA PHE A 477 6.28 12.09 7.90
C PHE A 477 6.80 11.22 9.04
N PRO A 478 7.57 11.77 9.98
CA PRO A 478 7.78 11.09 11.25
C PRO A 478 6.44 11.00 12.01
N PRO A 479 6.30 10.04 12.95
CA PRO A 479 5.16 10.03 13.85
C PRO A 479 4.97 11.39 14.54
N ALA A 480 3.75 11.91 14.48
CA ALA A 480 3.40 13.18 15.08
C ALA A 480 2.82 13.03 16.49
N VAL A 481 2.48 14.14 17.12
CA VAL A 481 1.77 14.15 18.41
C VAL A 481 0.32 14.55 18.15
N PRO A 482 -0.67 13.66 18.33
CA PRO A 482 -2.07 14.01 18.19
C PRO A 482 -2.50 15.15 19.15
N PRO A 483 -3.49 15.99 18.78
CA PRO A 483 -4.22 15.92 17.51
C PRO A 483 -3.46 16.57 16.34
N GLN A 484 -3.72 16.06 15.14
CA GLN A 484 -3.26 16.59 13.85
C GLN A 484 -4.47 16.98 12.99
N HIS A 485 -4.28 17.71 11.89
CA HIS A 485 -5.40 18.26 11.12
C HIS A 485 -5.25 18.04 9.61
N GLY A 486 -6.38 18.07 8.89
CA GLY A 486 -6.42 18.09 7.42
C GLY A 486 -6.07 16.75 6.79
N GLN A 487 -6.28 15.64 7.49
CA GLN A 487 -5.94 14.32 6.98
C GLN A 487 -6.98 13.80 5.98
N VAL A 488 -6.56 12.90 5.09
CA VAL A 488 -7.47 12.20 4.18
C VAL A 488 -8.40 11.33 5.01
N TYR A 489 -9.70 11.53 4.86
CA TYR A 489 -10.73 10.79 5.57
C TYR A 489 -11.51 9.88 4.62
N SER A 490 -11.79 8.67 5.10
CA SER A 490 -12.78 7.76 4.55
C SER A 490 -13.44 7.06 5.72
N ALA A 491 -14.76 6.90 5.69
CA ALA A 491 -15.51 6.33 6.80
C ALA A 491 -15.00 4.93 7.17
N VAL A 492 -14.92 4.05 6.18
CA VAL A 492 -14.52 2.66 6.36
C VAL A 492 -13.04 2.55 6.71
N TYR A 493 -12.17 3.30 6.03
CA TYR A 493 -10.73 3.24 6.27
C TYR A 493 -10.36 3.78 7.65
N SER A 494 -11.04 4.82 8.13
CA SER A 494 -10.86 5.35 9.48
C SER A 494 -11.19 4.28 10.53
N MET A 495 -12.34 3.59 10.38
CA MET A 495 -12.72 2.47 11.24
C MET A 495 -11.73 1.30 11.19
N HIS A 496 -11.17 0.98 10.01
CA HIS A 496 -10.24 -0.13 9.84
C HIS A 496 -8.95 -0.01 10.65
N GLN A 497 -8.59 1.16 11.19
CA GLN A 497 -7.48 1.27 12.11
C GLN A 497 -7.68 0.46 13.40
N VAL A 498 -8.93 0.36 13.86
CA VAL A 498 -9.29 -0.50 14.98
C VAL A 498 -9.07 -1.97 14.60
N THR A 499 -9.45 -2.36 13.38
CA THR A 499 -9.19 -3.69 12.82
C THR A 499 -7.70 -3.97 12.69
N ASN A 500 -6.90 -3.01 12.24
CA ASN A 500 -5.45 -3.15 12.10
C ASN A 500 -4.79 -3.46 13.45
N LEU A 501 -5.15 -2.73 14.51
CA LEU A 501 -4.67 -3.00 15.87
C LEU A 501 -5.16 -4.36 16.39
N ALA A 502 -6.41 -4.71 16.13
CA ALA A 502 -6.98 -5.99 16.54
C ALA A 502 -6.29 -7.18 15.85
N LEU A 503 -5.98 -7.06 14.56
CA LEU A 503 -5.21 -8.05 13.81
C LEU A 503 -3.79 -8.15 14.35
N HIS A 504 -3.09 -7.03 14.57
CA HIS A 504 -1.77 -7.05 15.19
C HIS A 504 -1.79 -7.80 16.53
N HIS A 505 -2.76 -7.51 17.40
CA HIS A 505 -2.94 -8.23 18.66
C HIS A 505 -3.23 -9.72 18.43
N LEU A 506 -4.16 -10.05 17.53
CA LEU A 506 -4.55 -11.43 17.23
C LEU A 506 -3.34 -12.30 16.86
N TYR A 507 -2.40 -11.78 16.07
CA TYR A 507 -1.24 -12.54 15.61
C TYR A 507 -0.05 -12.52 16.59
N THR A 508 0.16 -11.43 17.33
CA THR A 508 1.38 -11.24 18.16
C THR A 508 1.14 -11.43 19.65
N GLY A 509 -0.05 -11.10 20.15
CA GLY A 509 -0.33 -10.95 21.57
C GLY A 509 0.33 -9.74 22.24
N ASP A 510 0.86 -8.77 21.48
CA ASP A 510 1.53 -7.59 22.03
C ASP A 510 0.52 -6.61 22.67
N LEU A 511 0.22 -6.89 23.94
CA LEU A 511 -0.71 -6.07 24.73
C LEU A 511 -0.10 -4.73 25.15
N ASP A 512 1.23 -4.63 25.19
CA ASP A 512 1.90 -3.38 25.53
C ASP A 512 1.74 -2.37 24.41
N PHE A 513 1.94 -2.77 23.15
CA PHE A 513 1.64 -1.94 22.00
C PHE A 513 0.14 -1.58 21.94
N VAL A 514 -0.77 -2.54 22.11
CA VAL A 514 -2.22 -2.27 22.19
C VAL A 514 -2.52 -1.18 23.22
N ARG A 515 -1.91 -1.24 24.41
CA ARG A 515 -2.12 -0.24 25.46
C ARG A 515 -1.67 1.16 25.03
N THR A 516 -0.60 1.28 24.24
CA THR A 516 -0.14 2.59 23.73
C THR A 516 -1.09 3.18 22.69
N GLN A 517 -1.73 2.33 21.88
CA GLN A 517 -2.62 2.74 20.79
C GLN A 517 -4.10 2.86 21.21
N TRP A 518 -4.48 2.27 22.35
CA TRP A 518 -5.85 2.21 22.84
C TRP A 518 -6.55 3.58 22.97
N PRO A 519 -5.91 4.66 23.44
CA PRO A 519 -6.56 5.98 23.51
C PRO A 519 -7.06 6.47 22.14
N ALA A 520 -6.27 6.26 21.08
CA ALA A 520 -6.66 6.64 19.73
C ALA A 520 -7.89 5.85 19.26
N VAL A 521 -7.94 4.54 19.55
CA VAL A 521 -9.11 3.69 19.27
C VAL A 521 -10.36 4.19 19.98
N LEU A 522 -10.26 4.56 21.26
CA LEU A 522 -11.42 5.07 22.00
C LEU A 522 -11.97 6.38 21.41
N HIS A 523 -11.11 7.31 21.00
CA HIS A 523 -11.54 8.54 20.35
C HIS A 523 -12.17 8.30 18.97
N GLN A 524 -11.62 7.38 18.18
CA GLN A 524 -12.21 6.96 16.91
C GLN A 524 -13.62 6.41 17.10
N LEU A 525 -13.81 5.51 18.07
CA LEU A 525 -15.11 4.89 18.33
C LEU A 525 -16.15 5.90 18.87
N GLU A 526 -15.71 6.94 19.58
CA GLU A 526 -16.60 8.02 20.00
C GLU A 526 -17.02 8.91 18.81
N TYR A 527 -16.09 9.22 17.91
CA TYR A 527 -16.44 9.86 16.64
C TYR A 527 -17.45 9.02 15.86
N ASP A 528 -17.19 7.73 15.68
CA ASP A 528 -18.09 6.84 14.96
C ASP A 528 -19.46 6.76 15.62
N HIS A 529 -19.50 6.72 16.95
CA HIS A 529 -20.75 6.71 17.70
C HIS A 529 -21.57 7.98 17.48
N SER A 530 -20.92 9.13 17.28
CA SER A 530 -21.60 10.41 17.00
C SER A 530 -22.39 10.39 15.67
N LEU A 531 -22.03 9.49 14.76
CA LEU A 531 -22.70 9.29 13.46
C LEU A 531 -23.79 8.22 13.51
N VAL A 532 -24.04 7.61 14.68
CA VAL A 532 -25.09 6.61 14.86
C VAL A 532 -26.43 7.28 15.16
N ASP A 533 -27.45 6.97 14.37
CA ASP A 533 -28.79 7.53 14.53
C ASP A 533 -29.66 6.76 15.55
N GLY A 534 -30.92 7.20 15.73
CA GLY A 534 -31.86 6.58 16.66
C GLY A 534 -32.27 5.14 16.33
N ARG A 535 -31.95 4.63 15.14
CA ARG A 535 -32.14 3.22 14.76
C ARG A 535 -30.96 2.34 15.18
N GLY A 536 -29.83 2.94 15.57
CA GLY A 536 -28.57 2.23 15.81
C GLY A 536 -27.75 2.00 14.55
N LEU A 537 -28.00 2.77 13.48
CA LEU A 537 -27.24 2.72 12.22
C LEU A 537 -26.26 3.90 12.14
N TYR A 538 -25.04 3.62 11.70
CA TYR A 538 -24.05 4.62 11.27
C TYR A 538 -24.49 5.26 9.95
N VAL A 539 -24.63 6.59 9.92
CA VAL A 539 -25.18 7.33 8.79
C VAL A 539 -24.16 8.34 8.25
N THR A 540 -23.91 8.29 6.95
CA THR A 540 -23.02 9.21 6.24
C THR A 540 -23.77 10.16 5.32
N ASN A 541 -23.09 11.23 4.93
CA ASN A 541 -23.53 12.20 3.92
C ASN A 541 -22.40 12.43 2.89
N GLU A 542 -22.56 13.44 2.04
CA GLU A 542 -21.57 13.78 1.00
C GLU A 542 -20.20 14.14 1.60
N ASP A 543 -20.15 14.72 2.80
CA ASP A 543 -18.92 15.24 3.42
C ASP A 543 -18.09 14.13 4.09
N ASN A 544 -18.72 13.03 4.50
CA ASN A 544 -18.07 11.98 5.30
C ASN A 544 -18.30 10.56 4.76
N GLY A 545 -18.87 10.41 3.57
CA GLY A 545 -19.24 9.13 2.98
C GLY A 545 -18.19 8.46 2.10
N LEU A 546 -16.93 8.93 2.06
CA LEU A 546 -15.88 8.41 1.18
C LEU A 546 -15.39 6.99 1.58
N ASP A 547 -15.00 6.19 0.58
CA ASP A 547 -14.50 4.82 0.71
C ASP A 547 -13.38 4.52 -0.32
N TRP A 548 -12.93 3.25 -0.39
CA TRP A 548 -11.86 2.74 -1.26
C TRP A 548 -12.04 3.11 -2.73
N ASP A 549 -13.28 3.17 -3.21
CA ASP A 549 -13.70 3.54 -4.56
C ASP A 549 -13.95 5.05 -4.68
N TRP A 550 -12.97 5.84 -4.25
CA TRP A 550 -12.99 7.30 -4.27
C TRP A 550 -13.43 7.94 -5.60
N TYR A 551 -13.24 7.24 -6.73
CA TYR A 551 -13.63 7.68 -8.06
C TYR A 551 -15.15 7.67 -8.28
N ASP A 552 -15.90 6.90 -7.49
CA ASP A 552 -17.36 6.86 -7.49
C ASP A 552 -17.98 7.88 -6.52
N GLY A 553 -17.16 8.54 -5.70
CA GLY A 553 -17.59 9.55 -4.74
C GLY A 553 -18.16 8.98 -3.44
N PRO A 554 -18.67 9.85 -2.55
CA PRO A 554 -19.19 9.45 -1.24
C PRO A 554 -20.50 8.68 -1.36
N LYS A 555 -20.69 7.69 -0.47
CA LYS A 555 -21.96 6.96 -0.32
C LYS A 555 -22.71 7.50 0.89
N THR A 556 -24.00 7.76 0.72
CA THR A 556 -24.82 8.48 1.70
C THR A 556 -25.93 7.60 2.29
N GLY A 557 -26.42 8.01 3.47
CA GLY A 557 -27.40 7.29 4.26
C GLY A 557 -26.76 6.24 5.17
N ALA A 558 -27.58 5.28 5.62
CA ALA A 558 -27.10 4.09 6.29
C ALA A 558 -26.57 3.09 5.25
N VAL A 559 -25.31 3.24 4.86
CA VAL A 559 -24.64 2.35 3.91
C VAL A 559 -24.37 1.00 4.57
N SER A 560 -24.77 -0.09 3.92
CA SER A 560 -24.70 -1.44 4.49
C SER A 560 -23.28 -1.86 4.83
N ALA A 561 -22.33 -1.69 3.90
CA ALA A 561 -20.92 -2.02 4.13
C ALA A 561 -20.36 -1.26 5.34
N TYR A 562 -20.66 0.04 5.47
CA TYR A 562 -20.12 0.88 6.55
C TYR A 562 -20.65 0.45 7.91
N ASN A 563 -21.94 0.12 7.98
CA ASN A 563 -22.55 -0.38 9.21
C ASN A 563 -22.02 -1.76 9.60
N ILE A 564 -21.78 -2.64 8.62
CA ILE A 564 -21.19 -3.96 8.87
C ILE A 564 -19.77 -3.82 9.42
N VAL A 565 -18.95 -2.93 8.85
CA VAL A 565 -17.61 -2.60 9.35
C VAL A 565 -17.70 -2.01 10.75
N TYR A 566 -18.61 -1.06 11.00
CA TYR A 566 -18.82 -0.49 12.34
C TYR A 566 -19.16 -1.55 13.40
N CYS A 567 -20.07 -2.48 13.07
CA CYS A 567 -20.38 -3.60 13.94
C CYS A 567 -19.16 -4.50 14.19
N HIS A 568 -18.36 -4.78 13.15
CA HIS A 568 -17.14 -5.57 13.27
C HIS A 568 -16.09 -4.91 14.18
N VAL A 569 -15.81 -3.62 13.99
CA VAL A 569 -14.79 -2.91 14.78
C VAL A 569 -15.21 -2.76 16.25
N LEU A 570 -16.50 -2.60 16.56
CA LEU A 570 -16.99 -2.63 17.93
C LEU A 570 -16.74 -3.98 18.62
N ARG A 571 -16.93 -5.10 17.90
CA ARG A 571 -16.63 -6.45 18.44
C ARG A 571 -15.14 -6.62 18.70
N GLN A 572 -14.31 -6.19 17.76
CA GLN A 572 -12.85 -6.26 17.91
C GLN A 572 -12.36 -5.39 19.06
N ALA A 573 -12.87 -4.16 19.17
CA ALA A 573 -12.57 -3.27 20.28
C ALA A 573 -13.04 -3.84 21.62
N SER A 574 -14.19 -4.53 21.68
CA SER A 574 -14.64 -5.24 22.89
C SER A 574 -13.63 -6.30 23.33
N VAL A 575 -13.06 -7.08 22.40
CA VAL A 575 -12.02 -8.07 22.68
C VAL A 575 -10.74 -7.40 23.19
N LEU A 576 -10.30 -6.30 22.56
CA LEU A 576 -9.13 -5.54 23.00
C LEU A 576 -9.33 -4.94 24.40
N ALA A 577 -10.49 -4.33 24.67
CA ALA A 577 -10.85 -3.81 25.98
C ALA A 577 -10.82 -4.90 27.05
N ALA A 578 -11.36 -6.09 26.75
CA ALA A 578 -11.30 -7.24 27.66
C ALA A 578 -9.85 -7.68 27.93
N ALA A 579 -9.00 -7.73 26.89
CA ALA A 579 -7.59 -8.07 27.03
C ALA A 579 -6.81 -7.05 27.88
N LEU A 580 -7.18 -5.76 27.81
CA LEU A 580 -6.63 -4.69 28.65
C LEU A 580 -7.19 -4.69 30.09
N GLY A 581 -8.19 -5.51 30.39
CA GLY A 581 -8.85 -5.57 31.71
C GLY A 581 -9.96 -4.53 31.89
N GLU A 582 -10.38 -3.83 30.84
CA GLU A 582 -11.46 -2.84 30.85
C GLU A 582 -12.84 -3.48 30.67
N THR A 583 -13.27 -4.26 31.67
CA THR A 583 -14.49 -5.09 31.56
C THR A 583 -15.77 -4.30 31.29
N THR A 584 -15.89 -3.07 31.81
CA THR A 584 -17.07 -2.22 31.58
C THR A 584 -17.10 -1.71 30.13
N THR A 585 -15.96 -1.21 29.63
CA THR A 585 -15.80 -0.78 28.23
C THR A 585 -16.08 -1.95 27.28
N ALA A 586 -15.53 -3.13 27.58
CA ALA A 586 -15.76 -4.34 26.79
C ALA A 586 -17.25 -4.70 26.69
N ALA A 587 -17.98 -4.66 27.82
CA ALA A 587 -19.40 -4.96 27.85
C ALA A 587 -20.25 -3.93 27.09
N ASP A 588 -19.91 -2.64 27.20
CA ASP A 588 -20.58 -1.56 26.47
C ASP A 588 -20.38 -1.70 24.95
N LEU A 589 -19.14 -1.88 24.50
CA LEU A 589 -18.81 -2.10 23.08
C LEU A 589 -19.51 -3.34 22.51
N ALA A 590 -19.57 -4.44 23.27
CA ALA A 590 -20.30 -5.63 22.86
C ALA A 590 -21.81 -5.37 22.72
N ALA A 591 -22.41 -4.61 23.63
CA ALA A 591 -23.82 -4.24 23.54
C ALA A 591 -24.11 -3.33 22.33
N ARG A 592 -23.24 -2.35 22.06
CA ARG A 592 -23.34 -1.50 20.87
C ARG A 592 -23.23 -2.31 19.58
N ALA A 593 -22.31 -3.27 19.53
CA ALA A 593 -22.15 -4.15 18.38
C ALA A 593 -23.41 -4.99 18.10
N GLU A 594 -24.05 -5.53 19.15
CA GLU A 594 -25.27 -6.33 19.00
C GLU A 594 -26.48 -5.48 18.59
N ASN A 595 -26.58 -4.25 19.10
CA ASN A 595 -27.57 -3.28 18.65
C ASN A 595 -27.38 -2.94 17.16
N SER A 596 -26.15 -2.65 16.74
CA SER A 596 -25.82 -2.39 15.33
C SER A 596 -26.15 -3.60 14.44
N ARG A 597 -25.75 -4.82 14.85
CA ARG A 597 -26.08 -6.07 14.13
C ARG A 597 -27.60 -6.25 13.94
N SER A 598 -28.37 -5.94 14.97
CA SER A 598 -29.83 -6.02 14.93
C SER A 598 -30.42 -4.99 13.97
N ALA A 599 -29.96 -3.73 14.06
CA ALA A 599 -30.38 -2.65 13.18
C ALA A 599 -30.08 -2.91 11.70
N ILE A 600 -28.90 -3.46 11.39
CA ILE A 600 -28.52 -3.83 10.01
C ILE A 600 -29.50 -4.86 9.44
N ASN A 601 -29.76 -5.94 10.19
CA ASN A 601 -30.67 -6.99 9.74
C ASN A 601 -32.14 -6.53 9.67
N GLU A 602 -32.54 -5.56 10.49
CA GLU A 602 -33.90 -5.01 10.47
C GLU A 602 -34.13 -4.05 9.30
N HIS A 603 -33.13 -3.23 8.95
CA HIS A 603 -33.34 -2.08 8.07
C HIS A 603 -32.66 -2.20 6.70
N LEU A 604 -31.59 -3.00 6.57
CA LEU A 604 -30.76 -3.05 5.38
C LEU A 604 -30.78 -4.42 4.67
N TYR A 605 -31.26 -5.46 5.34
CA TYR A 605 -31.48 -6.76 4.70
C TYR A 605 -32.82 -6.79 3.96
N ASP A 606 -32.78 -7.04 2.66
CA ASP A 606 -33.97 -7.28 1.84
C ASP A 606 -34.30 -8.79 1.84
N ALA A 607 -35.32 -9.16 2.63
CA ALA A 607 -35.76 -10.55 2.74
C ALA A 607 -36.36 -11.12 1.43
N GLN A 608 -36.87 -10.27 0.53
CA GLN A 608 -37.41 -10.71 -0.76
C GLN A 608 -36.29 -11.02 -1.75
N ARG A 609 -35.25 -10.17 -1.80
CA ARG A 609 -34.06 -10.39 -2.63
C ARG A 609 -33.04 -11.33 -1.98
N ARG A 610 -33.16 -11.59 -0.68
CA ARG A 610 -32.23 -12.37 0.16
C ARG A 610 -30.80 -11.82 0.15
N LEU A 611 -30.65 -10.50 0.23
CA LEU A 611 -29.36 -9.82 0.23
C LEU A 611 -29.47 -8.47 0.94
N TYR A 612 -28.32 -7.87 1.27
CA TYR A 612 -28.23 -6.52 1.79
C TYR A 612 -28.17 -5.51 0.64
N VAL A 613 -28.96 -4.45 0.74
CA VAL A 613 -28.98 -3.35 -0.23
C VAL A 613 -27.74 -2.46 -0.10
N LEU A 614 -27.48 -1.56 -1.04
CA LEU A 614 -26.37 -0.60 -0.95
C LEU A 614 -26.50 0.31 0.29
N SER A 615 -27.64 1.00 0.41
CA SER A 615 -27.96 1.84 1.57
C SER A 615 -29.48 2.00 1.75
N ASP A 616 -29.91 2.59 2.87
CA ASP A 616 -31.31 2.91 3.10
C ASP A 616 -31.89 3.95 2.12
N LEU A 617 -31.03 4.73 1.45
CA LEU A 617 -31.40 5.66 0.38
C LEU A 617 -31.37 5.02 -1.01
N HIS A 618 -30.60 3.94 -1.19
CA HIS A 618 -30.42 3.23 -2.47
C HIS A 618 -30.81 1.75 -2.36
N LYS A 619 -32.08 1.50 -1.99
CA LYS A 619 -32.59 0.14 -1.71
C LYS A 619 -32.67 -0.78 -2.94
N ASP A 620 -32.72 -0.19 -4.13
CA ASP A 620 -32.77 -0.96 -5.37
C ASP A 620 -31.37 -1.38 -5.85
N ALA A 621 -30.31 -0.78 -5.31
CA ALA A 621 -28.92 -1.06 -5.67
C ALA A 621 -28.26 -2.08 -4.74
N VAL A 622 -27.26 -2.79 -5.24
CA VAL A 622 -26.51 -3.83 -4.52
C VAL A 622 -25.01 -3.64 -4.69
N ALA A 623 -24.27 -3.86 -3.61
CA ALA A 623 -22.82 -3.88 -3.59
C ALA A 623 -22.30 -5.27 -3.19
N GLN A 624 -21.19 -5.67 -3.83
CA GLN A 624 -20.50 -6.92 -3.57
C GLN A 624 -19.98 -7.01 -2.13
N ASP A 625 -19.31 -5.96 -1.68
CA ASP A 625 -18.66 -5.88 -0.36
C ASP A 625 -19.66 -5.98 0.79
N ALA A 626 -20.79 -5.27 0.74
CA ALA A 626 -21.83 -5.32 1.78
C ALA A 626 -22.28 -6.75 2.04
N ASN A 627 -22.53 -7.52 0.99
CA ASN A 627 -23.01 -8.90 1.10
C ASN A 627 -21.90 -9.88 1.49
N ALA A 628 -20.70 -9.71 0.95
CA ALA A 628 -19.54 -10.52 1.32
C ALA A 628 -19.14 -10.30 2.79
N LEU A 629 -19.02 -9.05 3.23
CA LEU A 629 -18.71 -8.67 4.61
C LEU A 629 -19.80 -9.13 5.57
N ALA A 630 -21.07 -9.11 5.18
CA ALA A 630 -22.15 -9.62 6.03
C ALA A 630 -21.96 -11.10 6.37
N VAL A 631 -21.46 -11.91 5.44
CA VAL A 631 -21.10 -13.32 5.66
C VAL A 631 -19.84 -13.41 6.50
N VAL A 632 -18.73 -12.79 6.07
CA VAL A 632 -17.40 -12.91 6.72
C VAL A 632 -17.41 -12.41 8.17
N HIS A 633 -18.21 -11.39 8.48
CA HIS A 633 -18.29 -10.81 9.82
C HIS A 633 -19.50 -11.30 10.63
N GLY A 634 -20.24 -12.31 10.16
CA GLY A 634 -21.34 -12.91 10.91
C GLY A 634 -22.48 -11.93 11.23
N ILE A 635 -22.79 -11.05 10.29
CA ILE A 635 -24.03 -10.25 10.30
C ILE A 635 -25.17 -11.10 9.77
N ALA A 636 -24.91 -11.78 8.65
CA ALA A 636 -25.72 -12.86 8.15
C ALA A 636 -25.59 -14.08 9.07
N ARG A 637 -26.67 -14.84 9.20
CA ARG A 637 -26.62 -16.12 9.92
C ARG A 637 -25.88 -17.14 9.06
N PRO A 638 -25.09 -18.06 9.65
CA PRO A 638 -24.35 -19.07 8.87
C PRO A 638 -25.24 -19.87 7.90
N GLU A 639 -26.47 -20.19 8.29
CA GLU A 639 -27.42 -20.92 7.44
C GLU A 639 -27.94 -20.12 6.23
N ASP A 640 -27.87 -18.79 6.25
CA ASP A 640 -28.31 -17.92 5.16
C ASP A 640 -27.16 -17.60 4.18
N ALA A 641 -25.91 -17.85 4.56
CA ALA A 641 -24.72 -17.39 3.82
C ALA A 641 -24.69 -17.87 2.36
N ALA A 642 -24.94 -19.16 2.12
CA ALA A 642 -24.95 -19.72 0.78
C ALA A 642 -26.05 -19.12 -0.12
N ASP A 643 -27.21 -18.82 0.47
CA ASP A 643 -28.34 -18.23 -0.26
C ASP A 643 -28.09 -16.75 -0.57
N ILE A 644 -27.49 -16.00 0.36
CA ILE A 644 -27.09 -14.61 0.12
C ILE A 644 -26.08 -14.54 -1.02
N LEU A 645 -25.06 -15.41 -1.01
CA LEU A 645 -24.06 -15.46 -2.08
C LEU A 645 -24.63 -15.94 -3.42
N ALA A 646 -25.70 -16.75 -3.41
CA ALA A 646 -26.40 -17.13 -4.63
C ALA A 646 -27.28 -15.98 -5.17
N ALA A 647 -27.90 -15.20 -4.28
CA ALA A 647 -28.66 -14.01 -4.66
C ALA A 647 -27.73 -12.90 -5.18
N LEU A 648 -26.56 -12.73 -4.57
CA LEU A 648 -25.54 -11.78 -4.99
C LEU A 648 -25.04 -12.06 -6.42
N ASP A 649 -24.74 -13.32 -6.75
CA ASP A 649 -24.36 -13.75 -8.11
C ASP A 649 -25.42 -13.39 -9.16
N GLN A 650 -26.71 -13.42 -8.78
CA GLN A 650 -27.81 -13.08 -9.68
C GLN A 650 -28.01 -11.57 -9.82
N ALA A 651 -27.67 -10.80 -8.79
CA ALA A 651 -27.84 -9.35 -8.77
C ALA A 651 -26.70 -8.64 -9.50
N LEU A 652 -25.46 -9.08 -9.31
CA LEU A 652 -24.28 -8.45 -9.89
C LEU A 652 -24.02 -8.95 -11.32
N PRO A 653 -23.67 -8.05 -12.26
CA PRO A 653 -23.11 -8.44 -13.54
C PRO A 653 -21.89 -9.36 -13.36
N GLN A 654 -21.82 -10.41 -14.18
CA GLN A 654 -20.72 -11.38 -14.13
C GLN A 654 -19.78 -11.18 -15.32
N THR A 655 -18.48 -11.13 -15.07
CA THR A 655 -17.43 -11.09 -16.10
C THR A 655 -16.64 -12.42 -16.10
N PRO A 656 -15.81 -12.69 -17.12
CA PRO A 656 -14.88 -13.81 -17.09
C PRO A 656 -13.85 -13.77 -15.95
N PHE A 657 -13.67 -12.60 -15.31
CA PHE A 657 -12.64 -12.34 -14.29
C PHE A 657 -13.23 -12.19 -12.88
N GLY A 658 -14.54 -12.39 -12.72
CA GLY A 658 -15.25 -12.20 -11.45
C GLY A 658 -16.48 -11.31 -11.59
N PRO A 659 -17.27 -11.15 -10.50
CA PRO A 659 -18.42 -10.25 -10.49
C PRO A 659 -17.97 -8.78 -10.51
N GLU A 660 -18.78 -7.91 -11.10
CA GLU A 660 -18.64 -6.46 -10.93
C GLU A 660 -18.92 -6.06 -9.47
N VAL A 661 -18.36 -4.92 -9.05
CA VAL A 661 -18.45 -4.43 -7.66
C VAL A 661 -19.88 -4.04 -7.28
N PHE A 662 -20.59 -3.39 -8.20
CA PHE A 662 -21.96 -2.91 -8.00
C PHE A 662 -22.88 -3.39 -9.12
N ASP A 663 -24.19 -3.41 -8.86
CA ASP A 663 -25.17 -3.55 -9.92
C ASP A 663 -25.40 -2.22 -10.67
N ALA A 664 -26.04 -2.30 -11.83
CA ALA A 664 -26.29 -1.12 -12.67
C ALA A 664 -27.19 -0.06 -11.99
N ALA A 665 -27.95 -0.43 -10.94
CA ALA A 665 -28.79 0.49 -10.20
C ALA A 665 -28.00 1.41 -9.27
N ALA A 666 -26.77 1.05 -8.91
CA ALA A 666 -25.87 1.91 -8.14
C ALA A 666 -25.40 3.14 -8.94
N GLY A 667 -25.27 3.01 -10.27
CA GLY A 667 -24.80 4.09 -11.14
C GLY A 667 -23.30 4.39 -11.05
N PHE A 668 -22.53 3.48 -10.45
CA PHE A 668 -21.09 3.56 -10.27
C PHE A 668 -20.30 2.91 -11.41
N GLN A 669 -18.98 3.08 -11.40
CA GLN A 669 -18.10 2.56 -12.44
C GLN A 669 -18.19 1.03 -12.53
N GLN A 670 -18.26 0.53 -13.76
CA GLN A 670 -18.29 -0.91 -14.04
C GLN A 670 -16.87 -1.46 -14.08
N ASN A 671 -16.49 -2.20 -13.04
CA ASN A 671 -15.14 -2.76 -12.91
C ASN A 671 -15.17 -4.03 -12.03
N VAL A 672 -14.04 -4.75 -11.99
CA VAL A 672 -13.81 -5.86 -11.06
C VAL A 672 -12.73 -5.44 -10.09
N SER A 673 -13.07 -5.37 -8.80
CA SER A 673 -12.14 -5.01 -7.73
C SER A 673 -11.64 -6.25 -6.98
N PRO A 674 -10.32 -6.49 -6.96
CA PRO A 674 -9.70 -7.51 -6.11
C PRO A 674 -9.87 -7.26 -4.62
N TYR A 675 -10.08 -6.01 -4.20
CA TYR A 675 -10.37 -5.68 -2.80
C TYR A 675 -11.72 -6.25 -2.36
N THR A 676 -12.80 -5.91 -3.06
CA THR A 676 -14.14 -6.44 -2.75
C THR A 676 -14.27 -7.93 -3.05
N SER A 677 -13.61 -8.39 -4.12
CA SER A 677 -13.53 -9.81 -4.46
C SER A 677 -12.72 -10.63 -3.46
N GLY A 678 -11.78 -10.02 -2.73
CA GLY A 678 -11.10 -10.64 -1.59
C GLY A 678 -12.05 -10.98 -0.45
N PHE A 679 -12.96 -10.07 -0.09
CA PHE A 679 -14.01 -10.37 0.88
C PHE A 679 -15.00 -11.41 0.35
N HIS A 680 -15.38 -11.32 -0.92
CA HIS A 680 -16.25 -12.33 -1.55
C HIS A 680 -15.58 -13.71 -1.54
N LEU A 681 -14.27 -13.79 -1.82
CA LEU A 681 -13.50 -15.02 -1.72
C LEU A 681 -13.57 -15.61 -0.31
N GLY A 682 -13.37 -14.79 0.72
CA GLY A 682 -13.53 -15.20 2.12
C GLY A 682 -14.95 -15.70 2.41
N ALA A 683 -15.98 -14.98 1.94
CA ALA A 683 -17.38 -15.35 2.13
C ALA A 683 -17.74 -16.70 1.49
N LEU A 684 -17.20 -16.99 0.29
CA LEU A 684 -17.38 -18.28 -0.37
C LEU A 684 -16.78 -19.42 0.46
N PHE A 685 -15.58 -19.23 1.02
CA PHE A 685 -14.96 -20.24 1.89
C PHE A 685 -15.71 -20.41 3.22
N GLU A 686 -16.15 -19.33 3.86
CA GLU A 686 -16.97 -19.37 5.10
C GLU A 686 -18.31 -20.07 4.88
N ALA A 687 -18.91 -19.91 3.70
CA ALA A 687 -20.13 -20.62 3.30
C ALA A 687 -19.90 -22.08 2.86
N GLY A 688 -18.66 -22.58 2.87
CA GLY A 688 -18.30 -23.93 2.40
C GLY A 688 -18.43 -24.12 0.89
N LEU A 689 -18.48 -23.03 0.11
CA LEU A 689 -18.59 -23.02 -1.35
C LEU A 689 -17.20 -23.07 -2.01
N THR A 690 -16.38 -24.03 -1.57
CA THR A 690 -14.95 -24.14 -1.93
C THR A 690 -14.70 -24.15 -3.44
N ASP A 691 -15.51 -24.87 -4.23
CA ASP A 691 -15.33 -24.92 -5.69
C ASP A 691 -15.54 -23.55 -6.36
N ARG A 692 -16.49 -22.75 -5.87
CA ARG A 692 -16.71 -21.37 -6.33
C ARG A 692 -15.55 -20.46 -5.91
N ALA A 693 -15.04 -20.61 -4.69
CA ALA A 693 -13.89 -19.86 -4.20
C ALA A 693 -12.63 -20.13 -5.05
N ILE A 694 -12.34 -21.41 -5.34
CA ILE A 694 -11.23 -21.81 -6.21
C ILE A 694 -11.43 -21.32 -7.65
N LYS A 695 -12.67 -21.28 -8.15
CA LYS A 695 -12.97 -20.69 -9.46
C LYS A 695 -12.64 -19.20 -9.47
N LEU A 696 -13.09 -18.43 -8.48
CA LEU A 696 -12.79 -16.99 -8.38
C LEU A 696 -11.28 -16.72 -8.28
N LEU A 697 -10.54 -17.55 -7.53
CA LEU A 697 -9.08 -17.50 -7.48
C LEU A 697 -8.44 -17.61 -8.88
N ARG A 698 -8.92 -18.55 -9.70
CA ARG A 698 -8.42 -18.75 -11.07
C ARG A 698 -8.86 -17.64 -12.04
N ASP A 699 -10.14 -17.25 -11.97
CA ASP A 699 -10.71 -16.26 -12.88
C ASP A 699 -10.05 -14.88 -12.70
N LEU A 700 -9.89 -14.44 -11.45
CA LEU A 700 -9.38 -13.09 -11.16
C LEU A 700 -7.86 -13.07 -11.04
N TRP A 701 -7.31 -13.77 -10.06
CA TRP A 701 -5.87 -13.74 -9.79
C TRP A 701 -5.08 -14.63 -10.75
N GLY A 702 -5.67 -15.74 -11.22
CA GLY A 702 -5.06 -16.54 -12.29
C GLY A 702 -4.94 -15.77 -13.61
N HIS A 703 -5.89 -14.88 -13.92
CA HIS A 703 -5.77 -13.95 -15.04
C HIS A 703 -4.62 -12.95 -14.85
N MET A 704 -4.48 -12.32 -13.67
CA MET A 704 -3.35 -11.42 -13.39
C MET A 704 -2.00 -12.13 -13.49
N ALA A 705 -1.96 -13.37 -13.00
CA ALA A 705 -0.78 -14.20 -13.00
C ALA A 705 -0.43 -14.69 -14.42
N ALA A 706 -1.42 -14.95 -15.29
CA ALA A 706 -1.17 -15.55 -16.59
C ALA A 706 -0.16 -14.76 -17.44
N PRO A 707 0.74 -15.44 -18.19
CA PRO A 707 1.64 -14.73 -19.10
C PRO A 707 0.86 -13.88 -20.10
N GLY A 708 1.23 -12.61 -20.20
CA GLY A 708 0.52 -11.65 -21.03
C GLY A 708 1.18 -10.27 -21.02
N PRO A 709 0.65 -9.32 -21.80
CA PRO A 709 1.24 -7.99 -21.93
C PRO A 709 1.23 -7.19 -20.62
N TYR A 710 0.34 -7.52 -19.68
CA TYR A 710 0.19 -6.86 -18.38
C TYR A 710 0.81 -7.64 -17.21
N ALA A 711 1.39 -8.81 -17.44
CA ALA A 711 1.93 -9.65 -16.36
C ALA A 711 3.10 -8.96 -15.65
N SER A 712 2.88 -8.56 -14.40
CA SER A 712 3.88 -7.86 -13.56
C SER A 712 4.65 -8.80 -12.63
N GLY A 713 4.13 -10.01 -12.36
CA GLY A 713 4.65 -10.90 -11.30
C GLY A 713 4.13 -10.55 -9.90
N THR A 714 3.08 -9.73 -9.85
CA THR A 714 2.40 -9.22 -8.65
C THR A 714 0.90 -9.09 -8.92
N VAL A 715 0.09 -8.82 -7.88
CA VAL A 715 -1.38 -8.67 -8.01
C VAL A 715 -1.81 -7.21 -8.14
N TRP A 716 -2.91 -6.96 -8.86
CA TRP A 716 -3.22 -5.63 -9.42
C TRP A 716 -4.29 -4.88 -8.62
N GLU A 717 -4.31 -3.57 -8.77
CA GLU A 717 -5.24 -2.66 -8.08
C GLU A 717 -6.69 -2.85 -8.50
N LEU A 718 -6.97 -2.86 -9.81
CA LEU A 718 -8.32 -2.88 -10.35
C LEU A 718 -8.30 -3.45 -11.77
N LEU A 719 -9.41 -4.04 -12.22
CA LEU A 719 -9.59 -4.45 -13.60
C LEU A 719 -10.83 -3.79 -14.21
N GLU A 720 -10.73 -3.44 -15.49
CA GLU A 720 -11.89 -3.22 -16.35
C GLU A 720 -12.67 -4.53 -16.54
N THR A 721 -13.92 -4.43 -17.01
CA THR A 721 -14.78 -5.61 -17.28
C THR A 721 -14.24 -6.54 -18.38
N ASP A 722 -13.29 -6.06 -19.20
CA ASP A 722 -12.58 -6.84 -20.21
C ASP A 722 -11.26 -7.48 -19.72
N GLY A 723 -10.93 -7.30 -18.44
CA GLY A 723 -9.77 -7.86 -17.78
C GLY A 723 -8.49 -7.05 -17.96
N THR A 724 -8.54 -5.89 -18.62
CA THR A 724 -7.40 -4.96 -18.68
C THR A 724 -7.27 -4.17 -17.36
N PRO A 725 -6.10 -3.56 -17.05
CA PRO A 725 -5.94 -2.79 -15.82
C PRO A 725 -6.94 -1.62 -15.71
N GLY A 726 -7.63 -1.50 -14.57
CA GLY A 726 -8.84 -0.70 -14.35
C GLY A 726 -8.73 0.82 -14.41
N PHE A 727 -7.51 1.35 -14.35
CA PHE A 727 -7.21 2.76 -14.59
C PHE A 727 -6.25 2.94 -15.79
N GLY A 728 -6.21 1.94 -16.68
CA GLY A 728 -5.26 1.88 -17.77
C GLY A 728 -3.82 2.00 -17.27
N VAL A 729 -3.06 2.91 -17.88
CA VAL A 729 -1.62 3.12 -17.60
C VAL A 729 -1.33 3.61 -16.18
N THR A 730 -2.32 4.16 -15.45
CA THR A 730 -2.12 4.58 -14.05
C THR A 730 -2.36 3.46 -13.05
N THR A 731 -2.97 2.33 -13.43
CA THR A 731 -3.27 1.21 -12.52
C THR A 731 -1.99 0.68 -11.87
N SER A 732 -1.95 0.58 -10.54
CA SER A 732 -0.86 -0.12 -9.85
C SER A 732 -0.96 -1.63 -10.11
N LEU A 733 0.08 -2.22 -10.69
CA LEU A 733 0.14 -3.67 -10.94
C LEU A 733 0.84 -4.44 -9.81
N ALA A 734 1.13 -3.78 -8.69
CA ALA A 734 1.50 -4.35 -7.40
C ALA A 734 0.76 -3.59 -6.29
N HIS A 735 -0.44 -4.04 -5.95
CA HIS A 735 -1.32 -3.39 -4.98
C HIS A 735 -1.73 -4.33 -3.84
N GLY A 736 -1.56 -3.86 -2.61
CA GLY A 736 -1.64 -4.60 -1.36
C GLY A 736 -3.03 -5.11 -1.03
N TRP A 737 -4.06 -4.33 -1.36
CA TRP A 737 -5.45 -4.70 -1.17
C TRP A 737 -5.92 -5.91 -1.98
N ALA A 738 -5.11 -6.37 -2.95
CA ALA A 738 -5.41 -7.51 -3.81
C ALA A 738 -4.81 -8.81 -3.28
N CYS A 739 -4.13 -8.77 -2.13
CA CYS A 739 -3.36 -9.88 -1.57
C CYS A 739 -4.19 -10.90 -0.76
N ALA A 740 -5.51 -10.96 -0.97
CA ALA A 740 -6.37 -11.95 -0.35
C ALA A 740 -5.96 -13.43 -0.61
N PRO A 741 -5.39 -13.82 -1.77
CA PRO A 741 -5.12 -15.22 -2.05
C PRO A 741 -4.19 -15.91 -1.06
N THR A 742 -3.13 -15.24 -0.58
CA THR A 742 -2.20 -15.83 0.40
C THR A 742 -2.95 -16.26 1.65
N VAL A 743 -3.78 -15.36 2.17
CA VAL A 743 -4.55 -15.58 3.40
C VAL A 743 -5.63 -16.63 3.17
N ALA A 744 -6.33 -16.58 2.04
CA ALA A 744 -7.42 -17.51 1.76
C ALA A 744 -6.93 -18.96 1.57
N LEU A 745 -5.85 -19.16 0.83
CA LEU A 745 -5.26 -20.48 0.62
C LEU A 745 -4.64 -21.03 1.92
N SER A 746 -3.99 -20.21 2.74
CA SER A 746 -3.47 -20.63 4.04
C SER A 746 -4.59 -20.94 5.06
N SER A 747 -5.61 -20.08 5.13
CA SER A 747 -6.69 -20.19 6.11
C SER A 747 -7.68 -21.30 5.80
N TYR A 748 -8.02 -21.49 4.52
CA TYR A 748 -9.11 -22.38 4.12
C TYR A 748 -8.65 -23.63 3.38
N VAL A 749 -7.69 -23.53 2.45
CA VAL A 749 -7.21 -24.71 1.69
C VAL A 749 -6.24 -25.54 2.53
N LEU A 750 -5.21 -24.89 3.08
CA LEU A 750 -4.34 -25.51 4.08
C LEU A 750 -5.09 -25.70 5.41
N GLY A 751 -5.97 -24.75 5.75
CA GLY A 751 -6.98 -24.90 6.79
C GLY A 751 -6.59 -24.29 8.14
N ILE A 752 -5.49 -23.55 8.25
CA ILE A 752 -4.95 -23.09 9.54
C ILE A 752 -5.51 -21.70 9.88
N THR A 753 -6.22 -21.57 10.99
CA THR A 753 -6.77 -20.29 11.46
C THR A 753 -6.54 -20.06 12.97
N PRO A 754 -6.21 -18.85 13.42
CA PRO A 754 -6.17 -18.53 14.84
C PRO A 754 -7.59 -18.49 15.42
N ARG A 755 -7.78 -19.06 16.61
CA ARG A 755 -9.05 -18.98 17.37
C ARG A 755 -8.93 -18.09 18.61
N SER A 756 -7.71 -17.79 19.02
CA SER A 756 -7.41 -16.75 20.00
C SER A 756 -6.06 -16.10 19.70
N THR A 757 -5.80 -15.01 20.42
CA THR A 757 -4.58 -14.22 20.39
C THR A 757 -3.32 -15.10 20.38
N ALA A 758 -2.35 -14.73 19.54
CA ALA A 758 -1.05 -15.37 19.37
C ALA A 758 -1.12 -16.88 19.05
N PHE A 759 -2.20 -17.35 18.40
CA PHE A 759 -2.44 -18.77 18.12
C PHE A 759 -2.42 -19.68 19.37
N ARG A 760 -2.67 -19.13 20.57
CA ARG A 760 -2.79 -19.95 21.80
C ARG A 760 -3.83 -21.06 21.64
N THR A 761 -4.91 -20.72 20.93
CA THR A 761 -5.83 -21.68 20.34
C THR A 761 -5.93 -21.51 18.82
N TRP A 762 -6.05 -22.61 18.11
CA TRP A 762 -6.10 -22.65 16.64
C TRP A 762 -7.13 -23.67 16.13
N SER A 763 -7.42 -23.60 14.84
CA SER A 763 -8.23 -24.59 14.12
C SER A 763 -7.56 -24.98 12.82
N ILE A 764 -7.59 -26.28 12.52
CA ILE A 764 -7.11 -26.87 11.27
C ILE A 764 -8.30 -27.53 10.59
N ALA A 765 -8.85 -26.88 9.58
CA ALA A 765 -10.04 -27.32 8.85
C ALA A 765 -9.85 -27.22 7.33
N PRO A 766 -9.12 -28.17 6.70
CA PRO A 766 -8.82 -28.08 5.28
C PRO A 766 -10.07 -28.19 4.39
N GLN A 767 -10.22 -27.25 3.46
CA GLN A 767 -11.22 -27.29 2.39
C GLN A 767 -10.57 -27.69 1.07
N THR A 768 -10.70 -28.96 0.69
CA THR A 768 -9.94 -29.53 -0.45
C THR A 768 -10.44 -29.07 -1.82
N GLY A 769 -11.75 -28.82 -1.98
CA GLY A 769 -12.36 -28.48 -3.26
C GLY A 769 -11.94 -29.47 -4.37
N PRO A 770 -11.44 -28.99 -5.53
CA PRO A 770 -10.95 -29.84 -6.61
C PRO A 770 -9.48 -30.27 -6.47
N LEU A 771 -8.77 -29.84 -5.42
CA LEU A 771 -7.34 -30.10 -5.24
C LEU A 771 -7.11 -31.50 -4.67
N THR A 772 -6.01 -32.14 -5.10
CA THR A 772 -5.65 -33.51 -4.69
C THR A 772 -4.65 -33.53 -3.54
N TRP A 773 -3.88 -32.47 -3.33
CA TRP A 773 -3.02 -32.30 -2.17
C TRP A 773 -2.70 -30.83 -1.92
N ALA A 774 -2.38 -30.50 -0.67
CA ALA A 774 -1.72 -29.26 -0.27
C ALA A 774 -0.78 -29.50 0.91
N ARG A 775 0.25 -28.67 1.01
CA ARG A 775 1.24 -28.71 2.08
C ARG A 775 1.73 -27.29 2.37
N GLY A 776 1.91 -26.97 3.63
CA GLY A 776 2.38 -25.66 4.03
C GLY A 776 2.58 -25.53 5.51
N GLN A 777 2.97 -24.32 5.89
CA GLN A 777 3.30 -23.94 7.24
C GLN A 777 2.83 -22.52 7.51
N VAL A 778 2.35 -22.28 8.73
CA VAL A 778 1.97 -20.96 9.22
C VAL A 778 2.80 -20.65 10.47
N PRO A 779 3.51 -19.51 10.50
CA PRO A 779 4.30 -19.16 11.67
C PRO A 779 3.39 -18.71 12.81
N THR A 780 3.77 -19.06 14.03
CA THR A 780 3.11 -18.56 15.23
C THR A 780 4.17 -18.17 16.27
N PRO A 781 3.83 -17.33 17.27
CA PRO A 781 4.77 -16.97 18.33
C PRO A 781 5.35 -18.16 19.12
N ASP A 782 4.63 -19.27 19.21
CA ASP A 782 5.05 -20.48 19.93
C ASP A 782 5.78 -21.51 19.03
N GLY A 783 5.99 -21.19 17.75
CA GLY A 783 6.51 -22.10 16.73
C GLY A 783 5.49 -22.39 15.63
N PRO A 784 5.89 -22.99 14.51
CA PRO A 784 5.01 -23.13 13.36
C PRO A 784 3.91 -24.19 13.55
N LEU A 785 2.78 -23.97 12.87
CA LEU A 785 1.80 -24.99 12.56
C LEU A 785 2.08 -25.51 11.16
N GLU A 786 2.40 -26.80 11.01
CA GLU A 786 2.62 -27.43 9.70
C GLU A 786 1.45 -28.34 9.38
N VAL A 787 0.97 -28.26 8.14
CA VAL A 787 -0.14 -29.08 7.66
C VAL A 787 0.23 -29.65 6.29
N SER A 788 -0.06 -30.93 6.10
CA SER A 788 -0.05 -31.56 4.79
C SER A 788 -1.26 -32.47 4.66
N TRP A 789 -1.91 -32.47 3.50
CA TRP A 789 -2.99 -33.40 3.24
C TRP A 789 -2.97 -33.88 1.80
N LYS A 790 -3.44 -35.11 1.60
CA LYS A 790 -3.59 -35.77 0.31
C LYS A 790 -4.96 -36.43 0.22
N ARG A 791 -5.63 -36.24 -0.91
CA ARG A 791 -6.94 -36.77 -1.23
C ARG A 791 -6.85 -37.67 -2.46
N GLU A 792 -7.34 -38.89 -2.31
CA GLU A 792 -7.52 -39.84 -3.42
C GLU A 792 -8.98 -40.35 -3.37
N GLY A 793 -9.79 -39.94 -4.35
CA GLY A 793 -11.22 -40.23 -4.34
C GLY A 793 -11.92 -39.67 -3.10
N SER A 794 -12.46 -40.57 -2.28
CA SER A 794 -13.04 -40.27 -0.97
C SER A 794 -12.03 -40.31 0.17
N ALA A 795 -10.87 -40.93 0.03
CA ALA A 795 -9.90 -41.00 1.11
C ALA A 795 -9.17 -39.66 1.30
N LEU A 796 -9.03 -39.21 2.54
CA LEU A 796 -8.25 -38.04 2.92
C LEU A 796 -7.26 -38.44 4.03
N ASN A 797 -5.98 -38.21 3.78
CA ASN A 797 -4.91 -38.33 4.76
C ASN A 797 -4.40 -36.93 5.10
N LEU A 798 -4.34 -36.61 6.38
CA LEU A 798 -3.95 -35.30 6.91
C LEU A 798 -2.88 -35.50 7.99
N ASP A 799 -1.75 -34.82 7.86
CA ASP A 799 -0.68 -34.75 8.84
C ASP A 799 -0.50 -33.32 9.34
N VAL A 800 -0.40 -33.19 10.65
CA VAL A 800 -0.42 -31.92 11.37
C VAL A 800 0.70 -31.91 12.40
N VAL A 801 1.57 -30.91 12.36
CA VAL A 801 2.59 -30.67 13.40
C VAL A 801 2.23 -29.40 14.14
N THR A 802 2.16 -29.49 15.47
CA THR A 802 1.74 -28.37 16.33
C THR A 802 2.78 -28.04 17.40
N PRO A 803 2.94 -26.76 17.77
CA PRO A 803 3.87 -26.35 18.81
C PRO A 803 3.37 -26.76 20.21
N GLY A 804 4.32 -27.11 21.08
CA GLY A 804 4.11 -27.72 22.40
C GLY A 804 3.16 -27.00 23.37
N SER A 805 3.08 -25.67 23.30
CA SER A 805 2.37 -24.79 24.24
C SER A 805 0.99 -24.33 23.75
N THR A 806 0.50 -24.87 22.63
CA THR A 806 -0.78 -24.47 22.03
C THR A 806 -1.80 -25.62 22.05
N SER A 807 -3.07 -25.28 21.87
CA SER A 807 -4.17 -26.24 21.76
C SER A 807 -5.09 -25.86 20.62
N GLY A 808 -5.94 -26.76 20.14
CA GLY A 808 -6.80 -26.43 19.03
C GLY A 808 -7.71 -27.56 18.60
N ALA A 809 -8.40 -27.37 17.48
CA ALA A 809 -9.28 -28.40 16.92
C ALA A 809 -8.85 -28.74 15.49
N ILE A 810 -8.77 -30.03 15.19
CA ILE A 810 -8.65 -30.53 13.82
C ILE A 810 -10.04 -30.95 13.35
N THR A 811 -10.47 -30.40 12.22
CA THR A 811 -11.75 -30.68 11.58
C THR A 811 -11.52 -31.27 10.21
N VAL A 812 -12.12 -32.42 9.97
CA VAL A 812 -12.02 -33.11 8.68
C VAL A 812 -13.32 -32.92 7.90
N PRO A 813 -13.28 -32.48 6.63
CA PRO A 813 -14.48 -32.30 5.81
C PRO A 813 -15.21 -33.63 5.57
N GLY A 814 -16.53 -33.63 5.30
CA GLY A 814 -17.27 -34.77 4.73
C GLY A 814 -18.62 -35.13 5.40
N ALA A 815 -19.69 -35.26 4.59
CA ALA A 815 -21.09 -35.50 5.00
C ALA A 815 -21.29 -36.67 5.97
N VAL A 816 -20.49 -37.73 5.81
CA VAL A 816 -20.39 -38.86 6.75
C VAL A 816 -18.93 -39.32 6.78
N ALA A 817 -17.99 -38.42 7.06
CA ALA A 817 -16.59 -38.80 7.17
C ALA A 817 -16.46 -40.02 8.13
N ARG A 818 -15.83 -41.11 7.69
CA ARG A 818 -15.47 -42.22 8.58
C ARG A 818 -14.02 -42.08 8.97
N LEU A 819 -13.78 -41.83 10.25
CA LEU A 819 -12.44 -41.75 10.79
C LEU A 819 -11.86 -43.16 10.91
N ARG A 820 -10.73 -43.40 10.23
CA ARG A 820 -10.01 -44.69 10.25
C ARG A 820 -9.03 -44.75 11.41
N GLY A 821 -8.42 -43.61 11.77
CA GLY A 821 -7.56 -43.48 12.94
C GLY A 821 -7.01 -42.08 13.11
N VAL A 822 -6.66 -41.75 14.35
CA VAL A 822 -5.81 -40.60 14.68
C VAL A 822 -4.65 -41.12 15.52
N THR A 823 -3.42 -40.75 15.14
CA THR A 823 -2.20 -41.12 15.90
C THR A 823 -1.41 -39.88 16.28
N ASN A 824 -0.89 -39.83 17.51
CA ASN A 824 0.12 -38.86 17.92
C ASN A 824 1.49 -39.53 18.02
N GLY A 825 2.45 -39.15 17.17
CA GLY A 825 3.77 -39.79 17.17
C GLY A 825 3.73 -41.32 16.93
N GLY A 826 2.70 -41.80 16.22
CA GLY A 826 2.45 -43.22 15.95
C GLY A 826 1.62 -43.95 17.01
N GLU A 827 1.29 -43.33 18.15
CA GLU A 827 0.39 -43.91 19.15
C GLU A 827 -1.07 -43.57 18.84
N HIS A 828 -1.94 -44.58 18.77
CA HIS A 828 -3.39 -44.38 18.54
C HIS A 828 -4.04 -43.60 19.68
N LEU A 829 -4.81 -42.57 19.33
CA LEU A 829 -5.60 -41.80 20.26
C LEU A 829 -7.01 -42.38 20.41
N ASP A 830 -7.49 -42.47 21.66
CA ASP A 830 -8.83 -42.96 21.98
C ASP A 830 -9.84 -41.80 21.87
N LEU A 831 -10.58 -41.75 20.77
CA LEU A 831 -11.34 -40.57 20.30
C LEU A 831 -12.71 -40.41 21.00
N THR A 832 -12.74 -40.61 22.31
CA THR A 832 -13.94 -40.46 23.17
C THR A 832 -14.52 -39.03 23.20
N GLN A 833 -13.85 -38.05 22.59
CA GLN A 833 -14.25 -36.63 22.48
C GLN A 833 -14.51 -36.16 21.03
N ALA A 834 -14.59 -37.06 20.04
CA ALA A 834 -14.98 -36.65 18.70
C ALA A 834 -16.43 -36.14 18.71
N SER A 835 -16.62 -34.88 18.31
CA SER A 835 -17.96 -34.29 18.15
C SER A 835 -18.34 -34.28 16.68
N THR A 836 -19.51 -34.84 16.38
CA THR A 836 -20.17 -34.64 15.09
C THR A 836 -21.02 -33.38 15.23
N ASN A 837 -20.55 -32.26 14.69
CA ASN A 837 -21.43 -31.13 14.50
C ASN A 837 -22.41 -31.52 13.39
N GLY A 838 -23.72 -31.32 13.57
CA GLY A 838 -24.75 -31.71 12.61
C GLY A 838 -24.57 -31.20 11.17
N ALA A 839 -23.51 -30.44 10.90
CA ALA A 839 -22.93 -30.19 9.59
C ALA A 839 -21.74 -31.15 9.34
N ALA A 840 -21.95 -32.17 8.50
CA ALA A 840 -21.00 -32.78 7.56
C ALA A 840 -19.48 -32.77 7.87
N THR A 841 -19.04 -32.93 9.13
CA THR A 841 -17.64 -32.83 9.56
C THR A 841 -17.41 -33.62 10.86
N ILE A 842 -16.16 -34.03 11.09
CA ILE A 842 -15.70 -34.58 12.37
C ILE A 842 -14.64 -33.63 12.94
N SER A 843 -14.84 -33.17 14.18
CA SER A 843 -13.88 -32.33 14.90
C SER A 843 -13.37 -33.03 16.16
N PHE A 844 -12.09 -32.86 16.46
CA PHE A 844 -11.49 -33.35 17.70
C PHE A 844 -10.47 -32.35 18.26
N ASP A 845 -10.47 -32.24 19.59
CA ASP A 845 -9.65 -31.29 20.33
C ASP A 845 -8.25 -31.85 20.61
N ILE A 846 -7.24 -31.01 20.39
CA ILE A 846 -5.83 -31.26 20.60
C ILE A 846 -5.35 -30.41 21.78
N GLN A 847 -4.83 -31.07 22.81
CA GLN A 847 -4.46 -30.44 24.09
C GLN A 847 -2.95 -30.40 24.34
N ALA A 848 -2.14 -31.02 23.47
CA ALA A 848 -0.69 -31.04 23.56
C ALA A 848 -0.10 -30.82 22.17
N GLY A 849 1.12 -30.30 22.09
CA GLY A 849 1.86 -30.29 20.84
C GLY A 849 2.28 -31.70 20.44
N GLY A 850 2.40 -31.93 19.14
CA GLY A 850 2.76 -33.24 18.60
C GLY A 850 2.62 -33.31 17.09
N ARG A 851 2.76 -34.53 16.58
CA ARG A 851 2.50 -34.84 15.17
C ARG A 851 1.29 -35.75 15.09
N TYR A 852 0.23 -35.26 14.46
CA TYR A 852 -1.06 -35.89 14.34
C TYR A 852 -1.30 -36.34 12.91
N THR A 853 -1.49 -37.65 12.72
CA THR A 853 -1.92 -38.20 11.43
C THR A 853 -3.37 -38.63 11.53
N VAL A 854 -4.16 -38.25 10.54
CA VAL A 854 -5.62 -38.36 10.51
C VAL A 854 -6.01 -38.99 9.18
N GLU A 855 -6.57 -40.19 9.26
CA GLU A 855 -7.08 -40.89 8.09
C GLU A 855 -8.60 -40.89 8.10
N SER A 856 -9.22 -40.43 7.01
CA SER A 856 -10.67 -40.42 6.88
C SER A 856 -11.13 -40.85 5.48
N GLU A 857 -12.41 -41.24 5.41
CA GLU A 857 -13.11 -41.52 4.16
C GLU A 857 -14.35 -40.63 4.04
N LEU A 858 -14.33 -39.73 3.06
CA LEU A 858 -15.39 -38.80 2.66
C LEU A 858 -16.53 -39.59 1.99
N CYS A 859 -17.64 -39.80 2.70
CA CYS A 859 -18.81 -40.49 2.13
C CYS A 859 -19.64 -39.61 1.20
#